data_AF-A0A660PJF8-F1
#
_entry.id   AF-A0A660PJF8-F1
#
_cell.length_a   1.000
_cell.length_b   1.000
_cell.length_c   1.000
_cell.angle_alpha   90.00
_cell.angle_beta   90.00
_cell.angle_gamma   90.00
#
_symmetry.space_group_name_H-M   'P 1'
#
loop_
_entity.id
_entity.type
_entity.pdbx_description
1 polymer ?
#
loop_
_entity_poly.entity_id
_entity_poly.type
_entity_poly.pdbx_seq_one_letter_code
_entity_poly.pdbx_strand_id
1 'polypeptide(L)'
;MIKLTINEKEITTSPDKTILEVCREQDIDNNIPTLCYDEKLSPFGSCFLCVVELEGQKKLFPSCATKVAEGMVIHTRSEKVMKARKTCLELLLSDHYADCFGPCRLSCPADVDIQGYMSLINLGKFKEAVALIKEKNPLPSVCGRVCTRKCEVNCRRSTVDSPVGIDFLKRYATDQDMIGEMWQPEVHPDNGKQIAIIGGGPAGLTAAYYLVIDGYRPTIFEALPKMGGMLRYGIPEYRLPKDVLQKEIDWITDLGVEVKNDTMLGRDITIDGLFKDGYEAVFVGLGAQIGKPMWVDNEDADGVLSGVEFLKQIEMKTNPDIKGKVVVVGGGNTAVDAARTSLRLGADEVILLYRRTEKEMPANQMEIDAAREEGVKLELLAAPVLINKDENGRLKSIDCIRMELGEPDDSGRRRPVKIEGSEYTLECDWAIAAIGQEPNLDGVEGDDNINTTKWKTIEAKEGTFNTDRPGVFAGGDVVTGPADAIDAIAAGRMAAQAIESYITSKTIEPLINRFESKRDNFHKVTADDLKEIKISERHHMPELPAAERIKTFEEVETGYTAQMAFDESLRCAECGCDLGLDCVLQDYCTEYGVDQTRFIGAYNRYKPDTRHPYIKIDSNKCIRCGRCVGVCSEILNVSALGFVNRGFKTIVKPSMEKALHETNCVSCGNCIDVCPTGALVEKMPLRRSGPWIMESVFNVCNYCSVGCNITLNVKTPDIFFVTGAPPDVGPNKGELCFRGRFGYQHYLDGSRKTQPMIRKNDQLVECSWEEAFDAVEKGFKTITDEHGRDSVIVSASPKLTNEELYLAGRLARDSIQTNNITSFHRQINDADYHALDDIVGTTFATATDDDIQNADLYLFLGGNPCFENPVLGWQMKRRMRHGTKAIVINSSEIDLTKYASVWADTRRGTSTVLLNGIMAELIRNDKINESFINENTTNFNQTKEELLKTNLDETANISGVTPDKIKKIVELLSNPELKIVTVYNIESRIDRSTNDLKALMTLMMILGKVSDNGSGLVLTSTQCNLNGMQSSGFDRHILPGGTTFDDPKGLKELSAVWQNDISSLFETSGMNLPRKIREDKIRGALIFGENPAVAEQFNNFVNHLDFLVVADMFNTETIKMADVFLPLSGYLETQGHLTNWDGKSQFTNPIGEPLNGMTNIDMIMKLSKLFGKEIHYNKFEEI
;
A
#
# COMPACT_ATOMS: atom_id res chain seq x y z
N MET A 1 37.09 24.32 5.42
CA MET A 1 35.94 24.91 4.71
C MET A 1 36.45 25.52 3.42
N ILE A 2 35.72 25.33 2.32
CA ILE A 2 36.01 25.85 0.99
C ILE A 2 34.82 26.66 0.48
N LYS A 3 35.06 27.60 -0.44
CA LYS A 3 34.02 28.39 -1.12
C LYS A 3 33.79 27.92 -2.55
N LEU A 4 32.53 27.85 -2.96
CA LEU A 4 32.11 27.54 -4.32
C LEU A 4 30.80 28.26 -4.65
N THR A 5 30.41 28.28 -5.93
CA THR A 5 29.14 28.85 -6.40
C THR A 5 28.29 27.76 -7.05
N ILE A 6 27.03 27.63 -6.64
CA ILE A 6 26.06 26.69 -7.25
C ILE A 6 24.82 27.50 -7.62
N ASN A 7 24.42 27.49 -8.90
CA ASN A 7 23.28 28.25 -9.41
C ASN A 7 23.28 29.71 -8.93
N GLU A 8 24.42 30.39 -9.07
CA GLU A 8 24.64 31.79 -8.66
C GLU A 8 24.66 32.05 -7.13
N LYS A 9 24.51 31.01 -6.29
CA LYS A 9 24.59 31.10 -4.83
C LYS A 9 26.00 30.72 -4.33
N GLU A 10 26.66 31.62 -3.58
CA GLU A 10 27.93 31.33 -2.92
C GLU A 10 27.70 30.43 -1.69
N ILE A 11 28.44 29.33 -1.59
CA ILE A 11 28.32 28.31 -0.55
C ILE A 11 29.68 28.08 0.09
N THR A 12 29.67 27.93 1.42
CA THR A 12 30.84 27.51 2.18
C THR A 12 30.58 26.15 2.79
N THR A 13 31.42 25.16 2.48
CA THR A 13 31.22 23.77 2.92
C THR A 13 32.55 23.03 3.13
N SER A 14 32.48 21.78 3.55
CA SER A 14 33.64 20.93 3.77
C SER A 14 34.08 20.23 2.46
N PRO A 15 35.39 20.12 2.16
CA PRO A 15 35.89 19.57 0.89
C PRO A 15 35.68 18.05 0.74
N ASP A 16 35.29 17.36 1.81
CA ASP A 16 34.98 15.93 1.82
C ASP A 16 33.58 15.62 1.30
N LYS A 17 32.74 16.62 1.02
CA LYS A 17 31.38 16.43 0.48
C LYS A 17 31.35 16.38 -1.04
N THR A 18 30.40 15.64 -1.58
CA THR A 18 30.07 15.64 -3.01
C THR A 18 29.18 16.82 -3.37
N ILE A 19 29.13 17.18 -4.65
CA ILE A 19 28.24 18.25 -5.13
C ILE A 19 26.78 17.94 -4.77
N LEU A 20 26.34 16.67 -4.90
CA LEU A 20 24.96 16.28 -4.59
C LEU A 20 24.63 16.47 -3.11
N GLU A 21 25.52 16.03 -2.21
CA GLU A 21 25.34 16.21 -0.76
C GLU A 21 25.24 17.69 -0.41
N VAL A 22 26.10 18.53 -0.97
CA VAL A 22 26.07 19.99 -0.74
C VAL A 22 24.77 20.61 -1.27
N CYS A 23 24.28 20.19 -2.43
CA CYS A 23 23.02 20.72 -2.98
C CYS A 23 21.82 20.40 -2.08
N ARG A 24 21.78 19.18 -1.50
CA ARG A 24 20.71 18.72 -0.61
C ARG A 24 20.78 19.37 0.77
N GLU A 25 21.96 19.43 1.38
CA GLU A 25 22.13 20.01 2.71
C GLU A 25 21.89 21.52 2.76
N GLN A 26 22.20 22.24 1.66
CA GLN A 26 22.08 23.69 1.57
C GLN A 26 20.79 24.16 0.89
N ASP A 27 19.89 23.21 0.60
CA ASP A 27 18.60 23.43 -0.03
C ASP A 27 18.69 24.31 -1.29
N ILE A 28 19.59 23.92 -2.20
CA ILE A 28 19.85 24.69 -3.45
C ILE A 28 19.13 24.05 -4.63
N ASP A 29 19.21 22.72 -4.74
CA ASP A 29 18.51 21.90 -5.73
C ASP A 29 18.40 20.47 -5.19
N ASN A 30 17.37 20.24 -4.38
CA ASN A 30 17.09 18.90 -3.83
C ASN A 30 16.62 17.91 -4.90
N ASN A 31 16.24 18.43 -6.07
CA ASN A 31 15.61 17.68 -7.16
C ASN A 31 16.60 17.29 -8.26
N ILE A 32 17.90 17.23 -7.97
CA ILE A 32 18.87 16.62 -8.88
C ILE A 32 18.53 15.11 -9.01
N PRO A 33 18.18 14.61 -10.21
CA PRO A 33 17.62 13.27 -10.36
C PRO A 33 18.68 12.19 -10.16
N THR A 34 18.30 11.13 -9.44
CA THR A 34 19.17 9.98 -9.18
C THR A 34 18.41 8.66 -9.21
N LEU A 35 18.89 7.68 -9.99
CA LEU A 35 18.35 6.30 -9.99
C LEU A 35 19.30 5.26 -9.38
N CYS A 36 20.62 5.48 -9.46
CA CYS A 36 21.63 4.56 -8.94
C CYS A 36 22.28 5.03 -7.63
N TYR A 37 21.88 6.19 -7.12
CA TYR A 37 22.37 6.70 -5.84
C TYR A 37 21.49 6.17 -4.71
N ASP A 38 22.12 5.82 -3.61
CA ASP A 38 21.51 5.49 -2.33
C ASP A 38 22.48 6.04 -1.28
N GLU A 39 21.99 6.78 -0.29
CA GLU A 39 22.86 7.45 0.69
C GLU A 39 23.67 6.48 1.55
N LYS A 40 23.19 5.23 1.67
CA LYS A 40 23.87 4.17 2.42
C LYS A 40 24.99 3.52 1.63
N LEU A 41 25.07 3.74 0.31
CA LEU A 41 25.99 3.04 -0.59
C LEU A 41 27.08 3.96 -1.13
N SER A 42 28.21 3.36 -1.46
CA SER A 42 29.26 4.05 -2.20
C SER A 42 28.73 4.52 -3.57
N PRO A 43 29.12 5.72 -4.08
CA PRO A 43 28.63 6.20 -5.37
C PRO A 43 28.93 5.22 -6.53
N PHE A 44 27.89 4.66 -7.13
CA PHE A 44 28.02 3.70 -8.24
C PHE A 44 28.21 4.40 -9.60
N GLY A 45 27.52 5.52 -9.81
CA GLY A 45 27.71 6.39 -10.98
C GLY A 45 27.25 5.84 -12.34
N SER A 46 26.33 4.87 -12.39
CA SER A 46 25.92 4.25 -13.68
C SER A 46 24.77 4.92 -14.42
N CYS A 47 23.86 5.63 -13.71
CA CYS A 47 22.67 6.19 -14.36
C CYS A 47 22.91 7.53 -15.09
N PHE A 48 23.98 8.25 -14.72
CA PHE A 48 24.34 9.58 -15.24
C PHE A 48 23.23 10.66 -15.20
N LEU A 49 22.16 10.48 -14.43
CA LEU A 49 21.12 11.50 -14.28
C LEU A 49 21.57 12.69 -13.41
N CYS A 50 22.38 12.44 -12.39
CA CYS A 50 22.89 13.47 -11.48
C CYS A 50 23.98 14.37 -12.09
N VAL A 51 24.16 14.35 -13.41
CA VAL A 51 25.18 15.18 -14.04
C VAL A 51 24.89 16.67 -13.86
N VAL A 52 25.96 17.43 -13.67
CA VAL A 52 25.97 18.90 -13.56
C VAL A 52 27.03 19.48 -14.48
N GLU A 53 26.88 20.75 -14.82
CA GLU A 53 27.86 21.51 -15.59
C GLU A 53 28.78 22.29 -14.65
N LEU A 54 30.09 22.19 -14.90
CA LEU A 54 31.11 22.99 -14.22
C LEU A 54 31.63 24.05 -15.21
N GLU A 55 31.65 25.31 -14.79
CA GLU A 55 32.11 26.40 -15.65
C GLU A 55 33.56 26.17 -16.11
N GLY A 56 33.84 26.48 -17.38
CA GLY A 56 35.15 26.25 -18.01
C GLY A 56 35.46 24.79 -18.36
N GLN A 57 34.59 23.83 -18.03
CA GLN A 57 34.78 22.42 -18.36
C GLN A 57 33.95 21.97 -19.56
N LYS A 58 34.55 21.18 -20.47
CA LYS A 58 33.84 20.68 -21.66
C LYS A 58 32.88 19.53 -21.36
N LYS A 59 33.21 18.67 -20.40
CA LYS A 59 32.39 17.50 -20.02
C LYS A 59 31.45 17.82 -18.86
N LEU A 60 30.37 17.04 -18.72
CA LEU A 60 29.52 17.07 -17.52
C LEU A 60 30.09 16.13 -16.46
N PHE A 61 29.77 16.41 -15.20
CA PHE A 61 30.29 15.66 -14.05
C PHE A 61 29.15 15.11 -13.19
N PRO A 62 29.22 13.85 -12.74
CA PRO A 62 28.21 13.30 -11.83
C PRO A 62 28.32 13.96 -10.47
N SER A 63 27.25 14.64 -10.02
CA SER A 63 27.27 15.34 -8.73
C SER A 63 27.38 14.39 -7.55
N CYS A 64 26.90 13.15 -7.67
CA CYS A 64 26.93 12.15 -6.60
C CYS A 64 28.31 11.57 -6.27
N ALA A 65 29.30 11.77 -7.15
CA ALA A 65 30.65 11.23 -6.98
C ALA A 65 31.74 12.31 -7.01
N THR A 66 31.44 13.49 -7.56
CA THR A 66 32.40 14.58 -7.67
C THR A 66 32.46 15.35 -6.35
N LYS A 67 33.62 15.37 -5.70
CA LYS A 67 33.88 16.18 -4.50
C LYS A 67 33.97 17.65 -4.84
N VAL A 68 33.50 18.51 -3.95
CA VAL A 68 33.59 19.97 -4.11
C VAL A 68 35.02 20.46 -3.93
N ALA A 69 35.41 21.50 -4.67
CA ALA A 69 36.71 22.15 -4.55
C ALA A 69 36.57 23.68 -4.55
N GLU A 70 37.58 24.35 -4.01
CA GLU A 70 37.64 25.83 -3.93
C GLU A 70 37.45 26.46 -5.32
N GLY A 71 36.58 27.46 -5.40
CA GLY A 71 36.32 28.24 -6.61
C GLY A 71 35.52 27.52 -7.69
N MET A 72 34.92 26.34 -7.43
CA MET A 72 34.02 25.70 -8.39
C MET A 72 32.79 26.58 -8.66
N VAL A 73 32.38 26.67 -9.93
CA VAL A 73 31.09 27.26 -10.35
C VAL A 73 30.27 26.18 -11.04
N ILE A 74 29.07 25.92 -10.52
CA ILE A 74 28.25 24.75 -10.84
C ILE A 74 26.87 25.19 -11.30
N HIS A 75 26.41 24.64 -12.43
CA HIS A 75 25.05 24.80 -12.93
C HIS A 75 24.34 23.44 -12.94
N THR A 76 23.23 23.31 -12.22
CA THR A 76 22.53 22.02 -12.05
C THR A 76 21.47 21.74 -13.12
N ARG A 77 21.04 22.78 -13.87
CA ARG A 77 19.93 22.73 -14.83
C ARG A 77 20.20 23.47 -16.15
N SER A 78 21.45 23.55 -16.60
CA SER A 78 21.75 24.13 -17.93
C SER A 78 21.11 23.31 -19.06
N GLU A 79 20.90 23.92 -20.23
CA GLU A 79 20.32 23.23 -21.41
C GLU A 79 21.09 21.94 -21.74
N LYS A 80 22.41 21.98 -21.62
CA LYS A 80 23.31 20.84 -21.83
C LYS A 80 23.06 19.71 -20.81
N VAL A 81 22.83 20.06 -19.55
CA VAL A 81 22.47 19.09 -18.49
C VAL A 81 21.11 18.47 -18.77
N MET A 82 20.09 19.28 -19.07
CA MET A 82 18.74 18.80 -19.35
C MET A 82 18.71 17.83 -20.54
N LYS A 83 19.43 18.17 -21.63
CA LYS A 83 19.57 17.30 -22.81
C LYS A 83 20.30 16.00 -22.51
N ALA A 84 21.37 16.05 -21.71
CA ALA A 84 22.11 14.86 -21.31
C ALA A 84 21.24 13.91 -20.47
N ARG A 85 20.49 14.44 -19.49
CA ARG A 85 19.56 13.65 -18.66
C ARG A 85 18.49 12.96 -19.50
N LYS A 86 17.85 13.71 -20.41
CA LYS A 86 16.88 13.15 -21.37
C LYS A 86 17.48 11.99 -22.18
N THR A 87 18.67 12.17 -22.75
CA THR A 87 19.35 11.11 -23.52
C THR A 87 19.73 9.91 -22.66
N CYS A 88 20.17 10.12 -21.42
CA CYS A 88 20.44 9.01 -20.49
C CYS A 88 19.17 8.19 -20.21
N LEU A 89 18.03 8.84 -19.97
CA LEU A 89 16.74 8.15 -19.76
C LEU A 89 16.31 7.37 -21.02
N GLU A 90 16.39 7.97 -22.21
CA GLU A 90 16.08 7.30 -23.48
C GLU A 90 16.95 6.05 -23.70
N LEU A 91 18.22 6.09 -23.31
CA LEU A 91 19.13 4.93 -23.37
C LEU A 91 18.84 3.86 -22.30
N LEU A 92 18.39 4.27 -21.11
CA LEU A 92 17.95 3.31 -20.08
C LEU A 92 16.68 2.56 -20.55
N LEU A 93 15.77 3.27 -21.22
CA LEU A 93 14.52 2.72 -21.72
C LEU A 93 14.70 1.81 -22.95
N SER A 94 15.80 1.92 -23.70
CA SER A 94 16.02 1.12 -24.91
C SER A 94 16.14 -0.39 -24.65
N ASP A 95 16.27 -0.81 -23.40
CA ASP A 95 16.35 -2.21 -22.95
C ASP A 95 15.35 -2.50 -21.80
N HIS A 96 14.39 -1.59 -21.57
CA HIS A 96 13.34 -1.70 -20.55
C HIS A 96 12.06 -2.31 -21.15
N TYR A 97 12.08 -3.62 -21.42
CA TYR A 97 10.96 -4.34 -22.03
C TYR A 97 9.81 -4.62 -21.04
N ALA A 98 9.14 -3.57 -20.58
CA ALA A 98 8.04 -3.67 -19.61
C ALA A 98 6.92 -2.67 -19.92
N ASP A 99 5.71 -2.97 -19.42
CA ASP A 99 4.61 -2.02 -19.42
C ASP A 99 4.50 -1.34 -18.06
N CYS A 100 4.29 -0.03 -18.06
CA CYS A 100 3.90 0.71 -16.87
C CYS A 100 2.47 0.30 -16.45
N PHE A 101 1.49 0.53 -17.33
CA PHE A 101 0.11 0.04 -17.17
C PHE A 101 -0.33 -0.95 -18.24
N GLY A 102 -1.31 -1.78 -17.89
CA GLY A 102 -1.95 -2.69 -18.83
C GLY A 102 -2.66 -1.92 -19.97
N PRO A 103 -2.71 -2.49 -21.19
CA PRO A 103 -3.32 -1.82 -22.35
C PRO A 103 -4.83 -1.54 -22.17
N CYS A 104 -5.50 -2.28 -21.28
CA CYS A 104 -6.90 -2.05 -20.91
C CYS A 104 -7.11 -0.69 -20.24
N ARG A 105 -6.19 -0.26 -19.35
CA ARG A 105 -6.22 1.06 -18.71
C ARG A 105 -5.87 2.15 -19.71
N LEU A 106 -4.79 1.97 -20.48
CA LEU A 106 -4.33 2.92 -21.48
C LEU A 106 -5.35 3.21 -22.60
N SER A 107 -6.29 2.29 -22.84
CA SER A 107 -7.36 2.44 -23.83
C SER A 107 -8.66 2.96 -23.24
N CYS A 108 -8.76 3.06 -21.90
CA CYS A 108 -9.91 3.61 -21.22
C CYS A 108 -9.79 5.15 -21.22
N PRO A 109 -10.71 5.89 -21.85
CA PRO A 109 -10.65 7.35 -21.87
C PRO A 109 -10.65 7.96 -20.46
N ALA A 110 -11.35 7.31 -19.53
CA ALA A 110 -11.39 7.71 -18.13
C ALA A 110 -10.17 7.21 -17.32
N ASP A 111 -9.17 6.52 -17.90
CA ASP A 111 -7.97 6.04 -17.17
C ASP A 111 -8.28 5.20 -15.90
N VAL A 112 -9.33 4.37 -15.94
CA VAL A 112 -9.74 3.53 -14.80
C VAL A 112 -8.70 2.42 -14.54
N ASP A 113 -8.34 2.19 -13.27
CA ASP A 113 -7.42 1.11 -12.87
C ASP A 113 -8.07 -0.27 -12.91
N ILE A 114 -8.13 -0.83 -14.12
CA ILE A 114 -8.74 -2.12 -14.39
C ILE A 114 -8.02 -3.28 -13.69
N GLN A 115 -6.69 -3.28 -13.64
CA GLN A 115 -5.96 -4.35 -12.98
C GLN A 115 -6.20 -4.32 -11.46
N GLY A 116 -6.19 -3.12 -10.87
CA GLY A 116 -6.41 -2.93 -9.44
C GLY A 116 -7.80 -3.38 -8.98
N TYR A 117 -8.88 -2.94 -9.65
CA TYR A 117 -10.22 -3.32 -9.20
C TYR A 117 -10.52 -4.80 -9.50
N MET A 118 -9.96 -5.38 -10.57
CA MET A 118 -10.09 -6.82 -10.83
C MET A 118 -9.45 -7.66 -9.73
N SER A 119 -8.30 -7.22 -9.21
CA SER A 119 -7.64 -7.87 -8.08
C SER A 119 -8.51 -7.77 -6.81
N LEU A 120 -9.14 -6.61 -6.56
CA LEU A 120 -10.07 -6.44 -5.42
C LEU A 120 -11.32 -7.31 -5.54
N ILE A 121 -11.93 -7.42 -6.73
CA ILE A 121 -13.06 -8.34 -7.00
C ILE A 121 -12.64 -9.79 -6.72
N ASN A 122 -11.43 -10.20 -7.14
CA ASN A 122 -10.92 -11.54 -6.88
C ASN A 122 -10.75 -11.85 -5.39
N LEU A 123 -10.45 -10.82 -4.60
CA LEU A 123 -10.30 -10.89 -3.14
C LEU A 123 -11.64 -10.72 -2.39
N GLY A 124 -12.76 -10.51 -3.10
CA GLY A 124 -14.09 -10.29 -2.49
C GLY A 124 -14.29 -8.89 -1.92
N LYS A 125 -13.42 -7.94 -2.26
CA LYS A 125 -13.39 -6.55 -1.77
C LYS A 125 -14.19 -5.62 -2.68
N PHE A 126 -15.50 -5.85 -2.77
CA PHE A 126 -16.35 -5.17 -3.76
C PHE A 126 -16.51 -3.67 -3.48
N LYS A 127 -16.64 -3.28 -2.20
CA LYS A 127 -16.76 -1.87 -1.82
C LYS A 127 -15.50 -1.08 -2.19
N GLU A 128 -14.33 -1.65 -1.92
CA GLU A 128 -13.03 -1.07 -2.26
C GLU A 128 -12.76 -1.09 -3.78
N ALA A 129 -13.22 -2.13 -4.48
CA ALA A 129 -13.17 -2.18 -5.95
C ALA A 129 -13.99 -1.04 -6.56
N VAL A 130 -15.20 -0.80 -6.04
CA VAL A 130 -16.07 0.30 -6.50
C VAL A 130 -15.49 1.67 -6.13
N ALA A 131 -14.93 1.82 -4.92
CA ALA A 131 -14.19 3.03 -4.55
C ALA A 131 -13.07 3.35 -5.56
N LEU A 132 -12.24 2.35 -5.89
CA LEU A 132 -11.15 2.50 -6.86
C LEU A 132 -11.65 2.83 -8.28
N ILE A 133 -12.81 2.31 -8.69
CA ILE A 133 -13.42 2.68 -9.97
C ILE A 133 -13.91 4.14 -9.91
N LYS A 134 -14.59 4.52 -8.81
CA LYS A 134 -15.18 5.86 -8.59
C LYS A 134 -14.14 6.97 -8.50
N GLU A 135 -12.89 6.67 -8.13
CA GLU A 135 -11.77 7.62 -8.25
C GLU A 135 -11.65 8.24 -9.66
N LYS A 136 -11.97 7.45 -10.71
CA LYS A 136 -11.82 7.86 -12.11
C LYS A 136 -13.13 7.91 -12.90
N ASN A 137 -14.18 7.23 -12.44
CA ASN A 137 -15.46 7.12 -13.11
C ASN A 137 -16.61 7.12 -12.08
N PRO A 138 -17.35 8.23 -11.90
CA PRO A 138 -18.44 8.33 -10.93
C PRO A 138 -19.75 7.68 -11.38
N LEU A 139 -19.84 7.17 -12.62
CA LEU A 139 -21.01 6.47 -13.15
C LEU A 139 -20.67 5.02 -13.54
N PRO A 140 -20.07 4.22 -12.62
CA PRO A 140 -19.57 2.90 -12.97
C PRO A 140 -20.66 1.88 -13.27
N SER A 141 -21.84 1.99 -12.63
CA SER A 141 -22.97 1.08 -12.85
C SER A 141 -23.64 1.31 -14.20
N VAL A 142 -23.79 2.58 -14.60
CA VAL A 142 -24.14 2.97 -15.98
C VAL A 142 -23.11 2.40 -16.95
N CYS A 143 -21.82 2.62 -16.71
CA CYS A 143 -20.77 2.14 -17.61
C CYS A 143 -20.76 0.61 -17.72
N GLY A 144 -21.06 -0.13 -16.65
CA GLY A 144 -21.16 -1.59 -16.67
C GLY A 144 -22.29 -2.14 -17.57
N ARG A 145 -23.19 -1.27 -18.06
CA ARG A 145 -24.33 -1.61 -18.92
C ARG A 145 -24.19 -1.08 -20.35
N VAL A 146 -23.64 0.13 -20.51
CA VAL A 146 -23.68 0.83 -21.82
C VAL A 146 -22.31 1.14 -22.44
N CYS A 147 -21.20 0.79 -21.77
CA CYS A 147 -19.85 1.08 -22.27
C CYS A 147 -19.55 0.33 -23.58
N THR A 148 -18.75 0.94 -24.45
CA THR A 148 -18.25 0.34 -25.70
C THR A 148 -17.03 -0.56 -25.51
N ARG A 149 -16.59 -0.77 -24.27
CA ARG A 149 -15.57 -1.75 -23.88
C ARG A 149 -14.23 -1.63 -24.63
N LYS A 150 -13.76 -0.41 -24.90
CA LYS A 150 -12.42 -0.13 -25.49
C LYS A 150 -11.28 -0.86 -24.77
N CYS A 151 -11.43 -1.09 -23.46
CA CYS A 151 -10.51 -1.86 -22.64
C CYS A 151 -10.44 -3.37 -22.98
N GLU A 152 -11.55 -3.97 -23.41
CA GLU A 152 -11.62 -5.38 -23.83
C GLU A 152 -11.07 -5.56 -25.25
N VAL A 153 -11.32 -4.59 -26.14
CA VAL A 153 -10.82 -4.60 -27.52
C VAL A 153 -9.28 -4.71 -27.55
N ASN A 154 -8.59 -3.97 -26.68
CA ASN A 154 -7.14 -3.97 -26.58
C ASN A 154 -6.59 -4.93 -25.51
N CYS A 155 -7.43 -5.82 -24.96
CA CYS A 155 -6.98 -6.81 -24.00
C CYS A 155 -6.02 -7.82 -24.69
N ARG A 156 -4.79 -7.92 -24.19
CA ARG A 156 -3.79 -8.85 -24.75
C ARG A 156 -4.17 -10.32 -24.63
N ARG A 157 -5.08 -10.67 -23.71
CA ARG A 157 -5.57 -12.03 -23.56
C ARG A 157 -6.26 -12.55 -24.84
N SER A 158 -6.81 -11.67 -25.67
CA SER A 158 -7.35 -12.00 -26.99
C SER A 158 -6.34 -12.66 -27.95
N THR A 159 -5.03 -12.56 -27.67
CA THR A 159 -3.99 -13.26 -28.45
C THR A 159 -3.77 -14.71 -28.00
N VAL A 160 -4.29 -15.09 -26.83
CA VAL A 160 -4.21 -16.45 -26.25
C VAL A 160 -5.55 -17.17 -26.41
N ASP A 161 -6.64 -16.56 -25.96
CA ASP A 161 -8.00 -17.08 -26.10
C ASP A 161 -9.02 -15.97 -26.41
N SER A 162 -9.63 -15.35 -25.42
CA SER A 162 -10.63 -14.29 -25.54
C SER A 162 -10.40 -13.21 -24.48
N PRO A 163 -10.82 -11.96 -24.73
CA PRO A 163 -10.63 -10.88 -23.76
C PRO A 163 -11.29 -11.19 -22.43
N VAL A 164 -10.80 -10.58 -21.37
CA VAL A 164 -11.44 -10.66 -20.05
C VAL A 164 -12.73 -9.84 -20.07
N GLY A 165 -13.79 -10.33 -19.42
CA GLY A 165 -15.06 -9.65 -19.20
C GLY A 165 -14.96 -8.50 -18.21
N ILE A 166 -14.11 -7.52 -18.54
CA ILE A 166 -13.78 -6.34 -17.72
C ILE A 166 -15.05 -5.56 -17.37
N ASP A 167 -15.95 -5.38 -18.34
CA ASP A 167 -17.17 -4.61 -18.15
C ASP A 167 -18.19 -5.34 -17.29
N PHE A 168 -18.30 -6.65 -17.49
CA PHE A 168 -19.17 -7.52 -16.69
C PHE A 168 -18.73 -7.61 -15.23
N LEU A 169 -17.42 -7.65 -14.98
CA LEU A 169 -16.87 -7.58 -13.63
C LEU A 169 -17.12 -6.23 -12.97
N LYS A 170 -17.01 -5.13 -13.72
CA LYS A 170 -17.34 -3.78 -13.23
C LYS A 170 -18.81 -3.71 -12.83
N ARG A 171 -19.72 -4.16 -13.70
CA ARG A 171 -21.15 -4.25 -13.40
C ARG A 171 -21.41 -5.07 -12.14
N TYR A 172 -20.82 -6.26 -12.04
CA TYR A 172 -21.00 -7.11 -10.87
C TYR A 172 -20.60 -6.38 -9.58
N ALA A 173 -19.42 -5.75 -9.55
CA ALA A 173 -18.96 -5.02 -8.37
C ALA A 173 -19.89 -3.85 -8.00
N THR A 174 -20.35 -3.07 -8.99
CA THR A 174 -21.27 -1.95 -8.75
C THR A 174 -22.66 -2.39 -8.33
N ASP A 175 -23.15 -3.51 -8.88
CA ASP A 175 -24.42 -4.08 -8.48
C ASP A 175 -24.35 -4.55 -7.01
N GLN A 176 -23.18 -5.06 -6.53
CA GLN A 176 -22.99 -5.36 -5.10
C GLN A 176 -23.00 -4.11 -4.21
N ASP A 177 -22.37 -3.01 -4.63
CA ASP A 177 -22.37 -1.74 -3.88
C ASP A 177 -23.79 -1.14 -3.74
N MET A 178 -24.67 -1.43 -4.69
CA MET A 178 -26.08 -1.02 -4.64
C MET A 178 -26.96 -1.88 -3.71
N ILE A 179 -26.45 -3.01 -3.21
CA ILE A 179 -27.14 -3.85 -2.20
C ILE A 179 -26.75 -3.34 -0.81
N GLY A 180 -27.31 -2.20 -0.41
CA GLY A 180 -27.07 -1.58 0.89
C GLY A 180 -26.68 -0.12 0.79
N GLU A 181 -25.83 0.34 1.71
CA GLU A 181 -25.26 1.68 1.69
C GLU A 181 -24.08 1.74 0.71
N MET A 182 -24.27 2.47 -0.39
CA MET A 182 -23.23 2.70 -1.39
C MET A 182 -22.01 3.37 -0.77
N TRP A 183 -20.82 3.02 -1.26
CA TRP A 183 -19.59 3.71 -0.88
C TRP A 183 -19.68 5.22 -1.13
N GLN A 184 -19.20 6.01 -0.16
CA GLN A 184 -19.15 7.47 -0.21
C GLN A 184 -17.69 7.95 -0.18
N PRO A 185 -17.33 8.97 -0.99
CA PRO A 185 -16.02 9.62 -0.92
C PRO A 185 -15.93 10.53 0.30
N GLU A 186 -14.71 10.86 0.71
CA GLU A 186 -14.47 11.99 1.61
C GLU A 186 -14.65 13.30 0.84
N VAL A 187 -15.37 14.26 1.43
CA VAL A 187 -15.61 15.58 0.85
C VAL A 187 -14.76 16.59 1.62
N HIS A 188 -13.93 17.36 0.90
CA HIS A 188 -13.11 18.40 1.50
C HIS A 188 -13.99 19.51 2.12
N PRO A 189 -13.47 20.23 3.13
CA PRO A 189 -14.19 21.35 3.73
C PRO A 189 -14.65 22.37 2.68
N ASP A 190 -15.89 22.82 2.83
CA ASP A 190 -16.52 23.82 1.96
C ASP A 190 -15.67 25.09 1.86
N ASN A 191 -15.23 25.42 0.65
CA ASN A 191 -14.38 26.58 0.36
C ASN A 191 -15.19 27.85 0.03
N GLY A 192 -16.53 27.76 0.04
CA GLY A 192 -17.46 28.86 -0.17
C GLY A 192 -17.62 29.33 -1.62
N LYS A 193 -16.93 28.71 -2.58
CA LYS A 193 -16.92 29.13 -3.99
C LYS A 193 -17.96 28.35 -4.80
N GLN A 194 -18.72 29.07 -5.61
CA GLN A 194 -19.82 28.52 -6.41
C GLN A 194 -19.40 28.28 -7.85
N ILE A 195 -19.76 27.12 -8.41
CA ILE A 195 -19.46 26.73 -9.78
C ILE A 195 -20.76 26.39 -10.52
N ALA A 196 -20.99 26.99 -11.69
CA ALA A 196 -22.17 26.69 -12.48
C ALA A 196 -21.85 25.59 -13.50
N ILE A 197 -22.72 24.59 -13.61
CA ILE A 197 -22.61 23.49 -14.56
C ILE A 197 -23.87 23.49 -15.42
N ILE A 198 -23.72 23.66 -16.72
CA ILE A 198 -24.84 23.69 -17.67
C ILE A 198 -24.91 22.35 -18.39
N GLY A 199 -25.99 21.60 -18.13
CA GLY A 199 -26.22 20.25 -18.63
C GLY A 199 -26.01 19.18 -17.56
N GLY A 200 -27.06 18.40 -17.29
CA GLY A 200 -27.10 17.31 -16.32
C GLY A 200 -26.77 15.93 -16.89
N GLY A 201 -26.03 15.89 -18.00
CA GLY A 201 -25.55 14.64 -18.62
C GLY A 201 -24.29 14.06 -17.95
N PRO A 202 -23.69 12.99 -18.51
CA PRO A 202 -22.53 12.33 -17.92
C PRO A 202 -21.34 13.26 -17.67
N ALA A 203 -21.04 14.18 -18.59
CA ALA A 203 -19.96 15.15 -18.42
C ALA A 203 -20.23 16.13 -17.27
N GLY A 204 -21.45 16.68 -17.17
CA GLY A 204 -21.84 17.62 -16.12
C GLY A 204 -21.92 16.98 -14.74
N LEU A 205 -22.52 15.79 -14.64
CA LEU A 205 -22.55 14.98 -13.41
C LEU A 205 -21.13 14.66 -12.93
N THR A 206 -20.23 14.30 -13.86
CA THR A 206 -18.83 14.01 -13.52
C THR A 206 -18.09 15.26 -13.06
N ALA A 207 -18.27 16.39 -13.74
CA ALA A 207 -17.66 17.64 -13.33
C ALA A 207 -18.13 18.06 -11.91
N ALA A 208 -19.43 17.92 -11.63
CA ALA A 208 -20.01 18.21 -10.33
C ALA A 208 -19.43 17.32 -9.23
N TYR A 209 -19.30 16.01 -9.49
CA TYR A 209 -18.72 15.04 -8.56
C TYR A 209 -17.32 15.43 -8.09
N TYR A 210 -16.41 15.77 -9.01
CA TYR A 210 -15.04 16.15 -8.62
C TYR A 210 -15.01 17.50 -7.92
N LEU A 211 -15.79 18.48 -8.40
CA LEU A 211 -15.83 19.81 -7.78
C LEU A 211 -16.41 19.77 -6.35
N VAL A 212 -17.44 18.97 -6.10
CA VAL A 212 -18.00 18.86 -4.73
C VAL A 212 -17.03 18.17 -3.78
N ILE A 213 -16.31 17.13 -4.23
CA ILE A 213 -15.26 16.47 -3.44
C ILE A 213 -14.16 17.46 -3.06
N ASP A 214 -13.77 18.35 -3.97
CA ASP A 214 -12.76 19.38 -3.71
C ASP A 214 -13.28 20.56 -2.83
N GLY A 215 -14.50 20.45 -2.29
CA GLY A 215 -15.11 21.40 -1.37
C GLY A 215 -15.78 22.60 -2.04
N TYR A 216 -15.97 22.58 -3.37
CA TYR A 216 -16.72 23.62 -4.08
C TYR A 216 -18.24 23.41 -3.95
N ARG A 217 -19.02 24.44 -4.26
CA ARG A 217 -20.49 24.39 -4.32
C ARG A 217 -20.99 24.38 -5.78
N PRO A 218 -21.03 23.22 -6.45
CA PRO A 218 -21.54 23.13 -7.81
C PRO A 218 -23.08 23.22 -7.86
N THR A 219 -23.61 24.01 -8.80
CA THR A 219 -25.02 24.01 -9.18
C THR A 219 -25.16 23.52 -10.62
N ILE A 220 -25.92 22.45 -10.83
CA ILE A 220 -26.24 21.94 -12.18
C ILE A 220 -27.57 22.52 -12.66
N PHE A 221 -27.56 23.10 -13.86
CA PHE A 221 -28.72 23.59 -14.57
C PHE A 221 -29.06 22.62 -15.72
N GLU A 222 -30.19 21.95 -15.63
CA GLU A 222 -30.66 20.95 -16.60
C GLU A 222 -31.93 21.44 -17.28
N ALA A 223 -31.96 21.38 -18.62
CA ALA A 223 -33.07 21.88 -19.42
C ALA A 223 -34.30 20.96 -19.37
N LEU A 224 -34.10 19.66 -19.10
CA LEU A 224 -35.15 18.65 -19.02
C LEU A 224 -35.64 18.43 -17.58
N PRO A 225 -36.79 17.75 -17.37
CA PRO A 225 -37.36 17.55 -16.04
C PRO A 225 -36.52 16.69 -15.09
N LYS A 226 -35.60 15.87 -15.61
CA LYS A 226 -34.73 14.98 -14.83
C LYS A 226 -33.31 14.97 -15.37
N MET A 227 -32.36 14.84 -14.45
CA MET A 227 -30.94 14.65 -14.72
C MET A 227 -30.61 13.34 -15.46
N GLY A 228 -29.45 13.29 -16.11
CA GLY A 228 -28.92 12.12 -16.83
C GLY A 228 -28.71 12.35 -18.31
N GLY A 229 -29.25 13.44 -18.89
CA GLY A 229 -29.09 13.80 -20.29
C GLY A 229 -29.34 12.61 -21.24
N MET A 230 -28.43 12.38 -22.19
CA MET A 230 -28.54 11.27 -23.15
C MET A 230 -28.55 9.87 -22.51
N LEU A 231 -28.03 9.68 -21.29
CA LEU A 231 -28.15 8.40 -20.58
C LEU A 231 -29.61 8.10 -20.20
N ARG A 232 -30.36 9.14 -19.81
CA ARG A 232 -31.78 9.01 -19.49
C ARG A 232 -32.64 8.97 -20.74
N TYR A 233 -32.49 9.97 -21.61
CA TYR A 233 -33.41 10.23 -22.71
C TYR A 233 -33.00 9.60 -24.05
N GLY A 234 -31.77 9.09 -24.16
CA GLY A 234 -31.22 8.50 -25.39
C GLY A 234 -30.96 7.01 -25.34
N ILE A 235 -31.02 6.37 -24.16
CA ILE A 235 -30.78 4.93 -23.98
C ILE A 235 -32.07 4.28 -23.44
N PRO A 236 -32.59 3.20 -24.04
CA PRO A 236 -33.79 2.52 -23.55
C PRO A 236 -33.64 1.86 -22.18
N GLU A 237 -34.76 1.70 -21.46
CA GLU A 237 -34.80 1.14 -20.10
C GLU A 237 -34.32 -0.31 -20.01
N TYR A 238 -34.55 -1.14 -21.04
CA TYR A 238 -34.11 -2.54 -21.08
C TYR A 238 -32.57 -2.71 -21.17
N ARG A 239 -31.84 -1.64 -21.50
CA ARG A 239 -30.37 -1.58 -21.52
C ARG A 239 -29.81 -0.82 -20.31
N LEU A 240 -30.45 0.31 -19.97
CA LEU A 240 -30.07 1.11 -18.81
C LEU A 240 -31.32 1.39 -17.96
N PRO A 241 -31.56 0.57 -16.92
CA PRO A 241 -32.67 0.78 -16.00
C PRO A 241 -32.63 2.17 -15.37
N LYS A 242 -33.77 2.85 -15.36
CA LYS A 242 -33.85 4.26 -14.92
C LYS A 242 -33.70 4.42 -13.42
N ASP A 243 -34.03 3.38 -12.65
CA ASP A 243 -33.80 3.32 -11.21
C ASP A 243 -32.31 3.20 -10.88
N VAL A 244 -31.55 2.39 -11.63
CA VAL A 244 -30.09 2.28 -11.50
C VAL A 244 -29.42 3.62 -11.81
N LEU A 245 -29.80 4.25 -12.92
CA LEU A 245 -29.30 5.59 -13.27
C LEU A 245 -29.66 6.63 -12.19
N GLN A 246 -30.89 6.59 -11.68
CA GLN A 246 -31.33 7.53 -10.65
C GLN A 246 -30.52 7.36 -9.35
N LYS A 247 -30.24 6.12 -8.92
CA LYS A 247 -29.40 5.86 -7.74
C LYS A 247 -28.00 6.47 -7.84
N GLU A 248 -27.34 6.37 -9.00
CA GLU A 248 -26.02 6.98 -9.18
C GLU A 248 -26.09 8.52 -9.25
N ILE A 249 -27.16 9.07 -9.82
CA ILE A 249 -27.39 10.52 -9.82
C ILE A 249 -27.62 11.02 -8.39
N ASP A 250 -28.52 10.38 -7.65
CA ASP A 250 -28.84 10.72 -6.27
C ASP A 250 -27.58 10.64 -5.40
N TRP A 251 -26.78 9.59 -5.58
CA TRP A 251 -25.48 9.43 -4.93
C TRP A 251 -24.52 10.62 -5.17
N ILE A 252 -24.45 11.15 -6.39
CA ILE A 252 -23.64 12.35 -6.69
C ILE A 252 -24.27 13.59 -6.05
N THR A 253 -25.60 13.75 -6.15
CA THR A 253 -26.26 14.97 -5.68
C THR A 253 -26.30 15.08 -4.16
N ASP A 254 -26.38 13.94 -3.46
CA ASP A 254 -26.38 13.86 -2.00
C ASP A 254 -25.05 14.28 -1.37
N LEU A 255 -23.97 14.38 -2.16
CA LEU A 255 -22.69 14.98 -1.73
C LEU A 255 -22.75 16.50 -1.52
N GLY A 256 -23.87 17.15 -1.88
CA GLY A 256 -24.07 18.59 -1.74
C GLY A 256 -24.14 19.36 -3.06
N VAL A 257 -24.42 18.68 -4.17
CA VAL A 257 -24.61 19.33 -5.48
C VAL A 257 -26.02 19.88 -5.58
N GLU A 258 -26.17 21.17 -5.89
CA GLU A 258 -27.48 21.78 -6.13
C GLU A 258 -27.95 21.47 -7.55
N VAL A 259 -29.22 21.11 -7.73
CA VAL A 259 -29.80 20.79 -9.04
C VAL A 259 -31.00 21.68 -9.35
N LYS A 260 -31.00 22.27 -10.54
CA LYS A 260 -32.09 23.07 -11.10
C LYS A 260 -32.53 22.49 -12.44
N ASN A 261 -33.56 21.65 -12.40
CA ASN A 261 -34.22 21.10 -13.59
C ASN A 261 -35.07 22.16 -14.30
N ASP A 262 -35.54 21.84 -15.50
CA ASP A 262 -36.37 22.71 -16.35
C ASP A 262 -35.78 24.11 -16.61
N THR A 263 -34.44 24.23 -16.52
CA THR A 263 -33.71 25.49 -16.64
C THR A 263 -32.79 25.45 -17.86
N MET A 264 -33.17 26.19 -18.91
CA MET A 264 -32.51 26.18 -20.21
C MET A 264 -31.63 27.41 -20.41
N LEU A 265 -30.39 27.18 -20.88
CA LEU A 265 -29.48 28.25 -21.32
C LEU A 265 -30.09 29.02 -22.50
N GLY A 266 -29.99 30.36 -22.48
CA GLY A 266 -30.54 31.24 -23.49
C GLY A 266 -32.01 31.61 -23.28
N ARG A 267 -32.77 30.81 -22.51
CA ARG A 267 -34.17 31.11 -22.13
C ARG A 267 -34.28 31.61 -20.69
N ASP A 268 -33.78 30.82 -19.75
CA ASP A 268 -33.97 31.04 -18.30
C ASP A 268 -32.71 31.61 -17.64
N ILE A 269 -31.53 31.25 -18.15
CA ILE A 269 -30.22 31.71 -17.67
C ILE A 269 -29.32 32.13 -18.83
N THR A 270 -28.31 32.96 -18.54
CA THR A 270 -27.23 33.34 -19.47
C THR A 270 -25.88 33.18 -18.78
N ILE A 271 -24.81 32.92 -19.54
CA ILE A 271 -23.46 32.76 -18.98
C ILE A 271 -23.04 34.02 -18.20
N ASP A 272 -23.26 35.20 -18.77
CA ASP A 272 -23.04 36.49 -18.07
C ASP A 272 -23.87 36.65 -16.80
N GLY A 273 -25.12 36.18 -16.82
CA GLY A 273 -25.99 36.18 -15.65
C GLY A 273 -25.40 35.36 -14.51
N LEU A 274 -24.89 34.17 -14.80
CA LEU A 274 -24.26 33.30 -13.80
C LEU A 274 -23.05 33.97 -13.15
N PHE A 275 -22.16 34.63 -13.92
CA PHE A 275 -21.06 35.38 -13.30
C PHE A 275 -21.55 36.55 -12.43
N LYS A 276 -22.65 37.21 -12.79
CA LYS A 276 -23.28 38.27 -11.96
C LYS A 276 -23.91 37.73 -10.68
N ASP A 277 -24.39 36.49 -10.71
CA ASP A 277 -24.98 35.79 -9.57
C ASP A 277 -23.93 35.24 -8.59
N GLY A 278 -22.63 35.40 -8.89
CA GLY A 278 -21.52 35.09 -7.98
C GLY A 278 -20.78 33.78 -8.29
N TYR A 279 -21.09 33.11 -9.40
CA TYR A 279 -20.36 31.92 -9.83
C TYR A 279 -18.95 32.29 -10.34
N GLU A 280 -17.91 31.59 -9.86
CA GLU A 280 -16.50 31.88 -10.22
C GLU A 280 -16.06 31.24 -11.54
N ALA A 281 -16.71 30.15 -11.94
CA ALA A 281 -16.49 29.46 -13.19
C ALA A 281 -17.78 28.81 -13.71
N VAL A 282 -17.85 28.60 -15.02
CA VAL A 282 -18.97 27.96 -15.71
C VAL A 282 -18.46 26.81 -16.56
N PHE A 283 -19.04 25.61 -16.38
CA PHE A 283 -18.83 24.46 -17.24
C PHE A 283 -20.03 24.24 -18.17
N VAL A 284 -19.79 24.06 -19.47
CA VAL A 284 -20.82 23.84 -20.50
C VAL A 284 -20.73 22.41 -21.04
N GLY A 285 -21.78 21.62 -20.80
CA GLY A 285 -21.88 20.19 -21.15
C GLY A 285 -23.25 19.80 -21.71
N LEU A 286 -23.76 20.56 -22.69
CA LEU A 286 -25.14 20.46 -23.23
C LEU A 286 -25.47 19.13 -23.93
N GLY A 287 -24.46 18.35 -24.32
CA GLY A 287 -24.65 17.11 -25.08
C GLY A 287 -25.11 17.33 -26.53
N ALA A 288 -25.28 16.24 -27.29
CA ALA A 288 -25.80 16.28 -28.67
C ALA A 288 -27.25 15.77 -28.73
N GLN A 289 -28.22 16.67 -28.55
CA GLN A 289 -29.64 16.30 -28.36
C GLN A 289 -30.51 16.46 -29.61
N ILE A 290 -30.00 17.05 -30.69
CA ILE A 290 -30.74 17.28 -31.93
C ILE A 290 -30.38 16.20 -32.94
N GLY A 291 -31.35 15.46 -33.46
CA GLY A 291 -31.11 14.48 -34.52
C GLY A 291 -30.96 15.15 -35.90
N LYS A 292 -30.02 14.66 -36.71
CA LYS A 292 -29.81 15.17 -38.08
C LYS A 292 -30.89 14.62 -39.02
N PRO A 293 -31.42 15.47 -39.93
CA PRO A 293 -32.36 15.01 -40.97
C PRO A 293 -31.63 14.13 -42.00
N MET A 294 -32.37 13.23 -42.65
CA MET A 294 -31.97 12.36 -43.75
C MET A 294 -31.62 13.13 -45.02
N TRP A 295 -32.11 14.37 -45.16
CA TRP A 295 -31.92 15.24 -46.33
C TRP A 295 -32.58 14.68 -47.60
N VAL A 296 -33.80 14.15 -47.45
CA VAL A 296 -34.64 13.68 -48.56
C VAL A 296 -35.89 14.54 -48.65
N ASP A 297 -36.45 14.65 -49.87
CA ASP A 297 -37.70 15.37 -50.06
C ASP A 297 -38.82 14.70 -49.25
N ASN A 298 -39.75 15.51 -48.73
CA ASN A 298 -40.91 15.12 -47.91
C ASN A 298 -40.60 14.53 -46.52
N GLU A 299 -39.42 14.77 -45.97
CA GLU A 299 -39.02 14.32 -44.62
C GLU A 299 -39.87 14.88 -43.46
N ASP A 300 -40.61 15.95 -43.70
CA ASP A 300 -41.57 16.55 -42.77
C ASP A 300 -42.94 15.84 -42.69
N ALA A 301 -43.09 14.67 -43.33
CA ALA A 301 -44.35 13.91 -43.33
C ALA A 301 -44.76 13.42 -41.93
N ASP A 302 -46.07 13.38 -41.66
CA ASP A 302 -46.59 12.69 -40.47
C ASP A 302 -46.22 11.19 -40.54
N GLY A 303 -45.68 10.63 -39.46
CA GLY A 303 -45.11 9.28 -39.44
C GLY A 303 -43.58 9.21 -39.60
N VAL A 304 -42.90 10.33 -39.83
CA VAL A 304 -41.43 10.42 -39.82
C VAL A 304 -40.96 11.02 -38.50
N LEU A 305 -40.09 10.32 -37.77
CA LEU A 305 -39.56 10.73 -36.47
C LEU A 305 -38.03 10.83 -36.50
N SER A 306 -37.48 11.70 -35.67
CA SER A 306 -36.04 11.66 -35.36
C SER A 306 -35.77 10.57 -34.32
N GLY A 307 -34.68 9.81 -34.46
CA GLY A 307 -34.34 8.74 -33.52
C GLY A 307 -34.09 9.22 -32.08
N VAL A 308 -33.46 10.39 -31.91
CA VAL A 308 -33.24 10.97 -30.57
C VAL A 308 -34.56 11.41 -29.95
N GLU A 309 -35.40 12.10 -30.73
CA GLU A 309 -36.70 12.57 -30.27
C GLU A 309 -37.64 11.39 -29.97
N PHE A 310 -37.61 10.33 -30.78
CA PHE A 310 -38.38 9.12 -30.54
C PHE A 310 -38.02 8.47 -29.20
N LEU A 311 -36.73 8.23 -28.93
CA LEU A 311 -36.28 7.64 -27.67
C LEU A 311 -36.59 8.54 -26.46
N LYS A 312 -36.44 9.86 -26.64
CA LYS A 312 -36.82 10.85 -25.62
C LYS A 312 -38.32 10.81 -25.32
N GLN A 313 -39.16 10.73 -26.34
CA GLN A 313 -40.61 10.63 -26.19
C GLN A 313 -41.03 9.35 -25.47
N ILE A 314 -40.32 8.24 -25.67
CA ILE A 314 -40.54 6.98 -24.94
C ILE A 314 -40.30 7.17 -23.44
N GLU A 315 -39.16 7.75 -23.06
CA GLU A 315 -38.87 8.05 -21.65
C GLU A 315 -39.88 9.04 -21.06
N MET A 316 -40.28 10.06 -21.83
CA MET A 316 -41.28 11.04 -21.40
C MET A 316 -42.72 10.49 -21.43
N LYS A 317 -42.93 9.26 -21.94
CA LYS A 317 -44.25 8.63 -22.12
C LYS A 317 -45.21 9.47 -22.97
N THR A 318 -44.65 10.09 -24.01
CA THR A 318 -45.36 10.96 -24.98
C THR A 318 -45.27 10.43 -26.40
N ASN A 319 -44.66 9.25 -26.60
CA ASN A 319 -44.49 8.65 -27.91
C ASN A 319 -45.83 8.24 -28.56
N PRO A 320 -45.89 8.21 -29.90
CA PRO A 320 -47.04 7.66 -30.61
C PRO A 320 -47.17 6.13 -30.43
N ASP A 321 -48.37 5.59 -30.68
CA ASP A 321 -48.64 4.14 -30.72
C ASP A 321 -47.99 3.53 -31.99
N ILE A 322 -46.82 2.92 -31.83
CA ILE A 322 -46.04 2.35 -32.92
C ILE A 322 -46.58 0.96 -33.27
N LYS A 323 -47.23 0.85 -34.42
CA LYS A 323 -47.74 -0.40 -35.02
C LYS A 323 -47.43 -0.44 -36.52
N GLY A 324 -47.55 -1.62 -37.13
CA GLY A 324 -47.25 -1.79 -38.55
C GLY A 324 -45.75 -1.93 -38.81
N LYS A 325 -45.34 -1.51 -40.01
CA LYS A 325 -43.98 -1.67 -40.51
C LYS A 325 -43.15 -0.41 -40.26
N VAL A 326 -42.05 -0.55 -39.53
CA VAL A 326 -41.13 0.55 -39.18
C VAL A 326 -39.81 0.43 -39.94
N VAL A 327 -39.39 1.52 -40.58
CA VAL A 327 -38.06 1.64 -41.20
C VAL A 327 -37.20 2.58 -40.37
N VAL A 328 -36.09 2.09 -39.83
CA VAL A 328 -35.10 2.90 -39.11
C VAL A 328 -33.90 3.15 -40.02
N VAL A 329 -33.62 4.42 -40.33
CA VAL A 329 -32.51 4.79 -41.21
C VAL A 329 -31.30 5.19 -40.36
N GLY A 330 -30.25 4.37 -40.37
CA GLY A 330 -29.04 4.62 -39.57
C GLY A 330 -28.28 3.33 -39.27
N GLY A 331 -27.12 3.46 -38.64
CA GLY A 331 -26.30 2.30 -38.24
C GLY A 331 -25.56 2.45 -36.92
N GLY A 332 -25.80 3.54 -36.18
CA GLY A 332 -25.24 3.78 -34.84
C GLY A 332 -26.12 3.20 -33.73
N ASN A 333 -25.66 3.27 -32.48
CA ASN A 333 -26.39 2.72 -31.32
C ASN A 333 -27.83 3.24 -31.23
N THR A 334 -28.06 4.54 -31.45
CA THR A 334 -29.42 5.12 -31.49
C THR A 334 -30.34 4.46 -32.52
N ALA A 335 -29.81 4.06 -33.68
CA ALA A 335 -30.60 3.38 -34.71
C ALA A 335 -30.99 1.96 -34.26
N VAL A 336 -30.04 1.24 -33.64
CA VAL A 336 -30.29 -0.10 -33.10
C VAL A 336 -31.28 -0.05 -31.93
N ASP A 337 -31.10 0.91 -31.02
CA ASP A 337 -32.00 1.15 -29.88
C ASP A 337 -33.42 1.52 -30.34
N ALA A 338 -33.54 2.40 -31.33
CA ALA A 338 -34.84 2.74 -31.92
C ALA A 338 -35.52 1.51 -32.54
N ALA A 339 -34.78 0.71 -33.32
CA ALA A 339 -35.32 -0.48 -33.96
C ALA A 339 -35.81 -1.54 -32.95
N ARG A 340 -35.00 -1.84 -31.93
CA ARG A 340 -35.34 -2.79 -30.85
C ARG A 340 -36.47 -2.27 -29.96
N THR A 341 -36.54 -0.96 -29.76
CA THR A 341 -37.65 -0.31 -29.03
C THR A 341 -38.95 -0.39 -29.83
N SER A 342 -38.93 -0.19 -31.16
CA SER A 342 -40.12 -0.35 -32.00
C SER A 342 -40.72 -1.75 -31.93
N LEU A 343 -39.90 -2.81 -31.88
CA LEU A 343 -40.40 -4.18 -31.67
C LEU A 343 -41.13 -4.32 -30.33
N ARG A 344 -40.58 -3.74 -29.25
CA ARG A 344 -41.17 -3.79 -27.90
C ARG A 344 -42.47 -3.01 -27.76
N LEU A 345 -42.67 -2.00 -28.60
CA LEU A 345 -43.93 -1.25 -28.68
C LEU A 345 -45.02 -1.98 -29.47
N GLY A 346 -44.67 -3.06 -30.19
CA GLY A 346 -45.62 -3.86 -30.96
C GLY A 346 -45.61 -3.65 -32.47
N ALA A 347 -44.49 -3.18 -33.04
CA ALA A 347 -44.30 -3.17 -34.49
C ALA A 347 -44.36 -4.60 -35.07
N ASP A 348 -45.05 -4.77 -36.20
CA ASP A 348 -45.19 -6.08 -36.87
C ASP A 348 -43.90 -6.50 -37.59
N GLU A 349 -43.18 -5.51 -38.13
CA GLU A 349 -41.91 -5.68 -38.82
C GLU A 349 -41.04 -4.44 -38.65
N VAL A 350 -39.76 -4.62 -38.34
CA VAL A 350 -38.78 -3.53 -38.26
C VAL A 350 -37.63 -3.79 -39.22
N ILE A 351 -37.35 -2.81 -40.09
CA ILE A 351 -36.23 -2.82 -41.03
C ILE A 351 -35.24 -1.72 -40.64
N LEU A 352 -34.00 -2.10 -40.35
CA LEU A 352 -32.90 -1.16 -40.14
C LEU A 352 -32.14 -0.99 -41.45
N LEU A 353 -32.24 0.20 -42.03
CA LEU A 353 -31.70 0.55 -43.33
C LEU A 353 -30.36 1.30 -43.18
N TYR A 354 -29.29 0.72 -43.74
CA TYR A 354 -27.94 1.27 -43.61
C TYR A 354 -27.20 1.32 -44.95
N ARG A 355 -26.59 2.46 -45.24
CA ARG A 355 -25.94 2.77 -46.53
C ARG A 355 -24.60 2.06 -46.78
N ARG A 356 -24.09 1.28 -45.82
CA ARG A 356 -22.84 0.51 -45.92
C ARG A 356 -23.07 -0.92 -45.49
N THR A 357 -22.01 -1.72 -45.38
CA THR A 357 -22.11 -3.07 -44.83
C THR A 357 -22.08 -3.04 -43.30
N GLU A 358 -22.42 -4.17 -42.69
CA GLU A 358 -22.44 -4.33 -41.24
C GLU A 358 -21.08 -3.99 -40.60
N LYS A 359 -19.96 -4.33 -41.26
CA LYS A 359 -18.61 -4.04 -40.76
C LYS A 359 -18.35 -2.55 -40.54
N GLU A 360 -19.04 -1.68 -41.28
CA GLU A 360 -18.92 -0.23 -41.13
C GLU A 360 -20.01 0.39 -40.25
N MET A 361 -20.90 -0.41 -39.63
CA MET A 361 -21.88 0.11 -38.67
C MET A 361 -21.17 0.65 -37.42
N PRO A 362 -21.47 1.89 -36.98
CA PRO A 362 -20.90 2.42 -35.74
C PRO A 362 -21.44 1.80 -34.45
N ALA A 363 -22.58 1.10 -34.49
CA ALA A 363 -23.15 0.45 -33.32
C ALA A 363 -22.27 -0.69 -32.79
N ASN A 364 -22.37 -0.98 -31.50
CA ASN A 364 -21.67 -2.12 -30.91
C ASN A 364 -22.13 -3.44 -31.55
N GLN A 365 -21.20 -4.32 -31.90
CA GLN A 365 -21.52 -5.58 -32.57
C GLN A 365 -22.53 -6.44 -31.79
N MET A 366 -22.39 -6.51 -30.46
CA MET A 366 -23.32 -7.24 -29.59
C MET A 366 -24.76 -6.71 -29.70
N GLU A 367 -24.94 -5.41 -29.87
CA GLU A 367 -26.26 -4.79 -30.01
C GLU A 367 -26.87 -5.09 -31.39
N ILE A 368 -26.04 -5.13 -32.43
CA ILE A 368 -26.45 -5.53 -33.78
C ILE A 368 -26.89 -7.01 -33.78
N ASP A 369 -26.13 -7.87 -33.11
CA ASP A 369 -26.44 -9.30 -32.98
C ASP A 369 -27.74 -9.50 -32.18
N ALA A 370 -27.91 -8.80 -31.05
CA ALA A 370 -29.14 -8.84 -30.26
C ALA A 370 -30.36 -8.33 -31.05
N ALA A 371 -30.22 -7.27 -31.85
CA ALA A 371 -31.30 -6.78 -32.70
C ALA A 371 -31.71 -7.82 -33.75
N ARG A 372 -30.75 -8.52 -34.34
CA ARG A 372 -31.00 -9.60 -35.31
C ARG A 372 -31.71 -10.79 -34.66
N GLU A 373 -31.26 -11.20 -33.47
CA GLU A 373 -31.89 -12.28 -32.68
C GLU A 373 -33.34 -11.94 -32.28
N GLU A 374 -33.61 -10.66 -32.00
CA GLU A 374 -34.95 -10.15 -31.69
C GLU A 374 -35.85 -10.02 -32.93
N GLY A 375 -35.31 -10.15 -34.15
CA GLY A 375 -36.07 -10.16 -35.40
C GLY A 375 -35.99 -8.89 -36.24
N VAL A 376 -35.09 -7.94 -35.92
CA VAL A 376 -34.84 -6.76 -36.77
C VAL A 376 -34.19 -7.19 -38.09
N LYS A 377 -34.77 -6.76 -39.22
CA LYS A 377 -34.23 -7.03 -40.56
C LYS A 377 -33.22 -5.97 -40.95
N LEU A 378 -31.98 -6.36 -41.25
CA LEU A 378 -30.93 -5.45 -41.68
C LEU A 378 -30.95 -5.29 -43.20
N GLU A 379 -31.37 -4.12 -43.70
CA GLU A 379 -31.31 -3.75 -45.11
C GLU A 379 -30.03 -2.95 -45.36
N LEU A 380 -28.94 -3.68 -45.63
CA LEU A 380 -27.61 -3.10 -45.85
C LEU A 380 -27.43 -2.63 -47.29
N LEU A 381 -26.43 -1.77 -47.51
CA LEU A 381 -26.13 -1.19 -48.83
C LEU A 381 -27.35 -0.52 -49.47
N ALA A 382 -28.13 0.20 -48.67
CA ALA A 382 -29.30 0.96 -49.11
C ALA A 382 -29.36 2.32 -48.42
N ALA A 383 -29.79 3.36 -49.12
CA ALA A 383 -30.09 4.65 -48.52
C ALA A 383 -31.40 5.24 -49.06
N PRO A 384 -32.13 6.03 -48.26
CA PRO A 384 -33.35 6.67 -48.72
C PRO A 384 -33.03 7.78 -49.73
N VAL A 385 -33.95 8.01 -50.67
CA VAL A 385 -33.89 9.09 -51.65
C VAL A 385 -35.14 9.96 -51.68
N LEU A 386 -36.32 9.42 -51.36
CA LEU A 386 -37.59 10.16 -51.36
C LEU A 386 -38.58 9.54 -50.35
N ILE A 387 -39.34 10.39 -49.66
CA ILE A 387 -40.48 9.97 -48.85
C ILE A 387 -41.80 10.19 -49.63
N ASN A 388 -42.61 9.14 -49.72
CA ASN A 388 -43.89 9.17 -50.39
C ASN A 388 -45.03 9.37 -49.38
N LYS A 389 -45.80 10.45 -49.56
CA LYS A 389 -46.96 10.79 -48.72
C LYS A 389 -48.26 10.21 -49.29
N ASP A 390 -49.21 9.88 -48.43
CA ASP A 390 -50.59 9.57 -48.81
C ASP A 390 -51.41 10.86 -49.05
N GLU A 391 -52.71 10.70 -49.36
CA GLU A 391 -53.63 11.81 -49.62
C GLU A 391 -53.84 12.73 -48.38
N ASN A 392 -53.50 12.28 -47.18
CA ASN A 392 -53.61 13.02 -45.93
C ASN A 392 -52.27 13.62 -45.46
N GLY A 393 -51.19 13.46 -46.25
CA GLY A 393 -49.86 13.95 -45.91
C GLY A 393 -49.07 13.05 -44.95
N ARG A 394 -49.54 11.81 -44.70
CA ARG A 394 -48.88 10.81 -43.87
C ARG A 394 -47.94 9.93 -44.69
N LEU A 395 -46.87 9.44 -44.08
CA LEU A 395 -45.94 8.48 -44.67
C LEU A 395 -46.68 7.22 -45.19
N LYS A 396 -46.40 6.85 -46.44
CA LYS A 396 -46.90 5.62 -47.08
C LYS A 396 -45.77 4.65 -47.44
N SER A 397 -44.66 5.18 -47.95
CA SER A 397 -43.48 4.40 -48.34
C SER A 397 -42.23 5.28 -48.44
N ILE A 398 -41.08 4.64 -48.45
CA ILE A 398 -39.78 5.28 -48.66
C ILE A 398 -39.11 4.67 -49.90
N ASP A 399 -38.70 5.53 -50.84
CA ASP A 399 -37.89 5.10 -51.97
C ASP A 399 -36.42 5.07 -51.57
N CYS A 400 -35.76 3.97 -51.90
CA CYS A 400 -34.39 3.68 -51.56
C CYS A 400 -33.58 3.41 -52.81
N ILE A 401 -32.28 3.66 -52.75
CA ILE A 401 -31.32 3.32 -53.81
C ILE A 401 -30.27 2.35 -53.27
N ARG A 402 -29.82 1.40 -54.09
CA ARG A 402 -28.72 0.50 -53.72
C ARG A 402 -27.38 1.24 -53.72
N MET A 403 -26.51 0.82 -52.80
CA MET A 403 -25.19 1.37 -52.59
C MET A 403 -24.10 0.32 -52.87
N GLU A 404 -22.92 0.77 -53.25
CA GLU A 404 -21.69 -0.01 -53.22
C GLU A 404 -20.61 0.69 -52.39
N LEU A 405 -19.60 -0.05 -51.94
CA LEU A 405 -18.50 0.50 -51.16
C LEU A 405 -17.42 1.07 -52.09
N GLY A 406 -17.21 2.38 -52.06
CA GLY A 406 -16.10 3.08 -52.68
C GLY A 406 -14.82 3.06 -51.84
N GLU A 407 -13.94 4.03 -52.08
CA GLU A 407 -12.70 4.19 -51.31
C GLU A 407 -12.95 4.55 -49.84
N PRO A 408 -12.06 4.17 -48.89
CA PRO A 408 -12.09 4.65 -47.52
C PRO A 408 -12.09 6.18 -47.41
N ASP A 409 -12.88 6.71 -46.49
CA ASP A 409 -12.79 8.10 -46.03
C ASP A 409 -11.66 8.28 -45.01
N ASP A 410 -11.45 9.52 -44.55
CA ASP A 410 -10.38 9.86 -43.59
C ASP A 410 -10.53 9.15 -42.23
N SER A 411 -11.73 8.61 -41.93
CA SER A 411 -11.98 7.76 -40.76
C SER A 411 -11.68 6.28 -41.00
N GLY A 412 -11.20 5.92 -42.21
CA GLY A 412 -10.95 4.55 -42.65
C GLY A 412 -12.21 3.78 -43.08
N ARG A 413 -13.40 4.39 -43.01
CA ARG A 413 -14.67 3.76 -43.40
C ARG A 413 -14.91 3.94 -44.90
N ARG A 414 -15.31 2.89 -45.60
CA ARG A 414 -15.56 2.97 -47.04
C ARG A 414 -16.72 3.92 -47.36
N ARG A 415 -16.55 4.80 -48.35
CA ARG A 415 -17.58 5.76 -48.78
C ARG A 415 -18.72 4.99 -49.47
N PRO A 416 -19.99 5.29 -49.15
CA PRO A 416 -21.11 4.73 -49.90
C PRO A 416 -21.22 5.42 -51.26
N VAL A 417 -21.36 4.65 -52.34
CA VAL A 417 -21.53 5.13 -53.72
C VAL A 417 -22.86 4.62 -54.27
N LYS A 418 -23.66 5.51 -54.86
CA LYS A 418 -24.98 5.16 -55.44
C LYS A 418 -24.82 4.28 -56.67
N ILE A 419 -25.63 3.23 -56.78
CA ILE A 419 -25.80 2.45 -58.00
C ILE A 419 -26.98 3.06 -58.76
N GLU A 420 -26.70 3.91 -59.75
CA GLU A 420 -27.74 4.58 -60.55
C GLU A 420 -28.69 3.56 -61.22
N GLY A 421 -30.00 3.79 -61.18
CA GLY A 421 -31.01 2.91 -61.77
C GLY A 421 -31.40 1.70 -60.91
N SER A 422 -31.00 1.68 -59.63
CA SER A 422 -31.29 0.61 -58.66
C SER A 422 -32.37 0.95 -57.63
N GLU A 423 -33.20 1.97 -57.93
CA GLU A 423 -34.22 2.47 -57.02
C GLU A 423 -35.33 1.43 -56.78
N TYR A 424 -35.79 1.36 -55.53
CA TYR A 424 -36.88 0.48 -55.12
C TYR A 424 -37.65 1.09 -53.95
N THR A 425 -38.94 0.75 -53.85
CA THR A 425 -39.84 1.30 -52.83
C THR A 425 -40.01 0.31 -51.68
N LEU A 426 -39.91 0.81 -50.45
CA LEU A 426 -40.24 0.08 -49.21
C LEU A 426 -41.51 0.70 -48.61
N GLU A 427 -42.62 -0.05 -48.62
CA GLU A 427 -43.82 0.34 -47.88
C GLU A 427 -43.53 0.33 -46.37
N CYS A 428 -43.94 1.38 -45.67
CA CYS A 428 -43.77 1.52 -44.22
C CYS A 428 -44.75 2.54 -43.66
N ASP A 429 -45.17 2.30 -42.41
CA ASP A 429 -46.09 3.16 -41.66
C ASP A 429 -45.34 4.20 -40.82
N TRP A 430 -44.08 3.90 -40.50
CA TRP A 430 -43.19 4.76 -39.71
C TRP A 430 -41.77 4.76 -40.28
N ALA A 431 -41.14 5.93 -40.32
CA ALA A 431 -39.73 6.08 -40.64
C ALA A 431 -39.00 6.81 -39.50
N ILE A 432 -37.88 6.26 -39.02
CA ILE A 432 -37.10 6.86 -37.93
C ILE A 432 -35.70 7.24 -38.44
N ALA A 433 -35.41 8.53 -38.48
CA ALA A 433 -34.14 9.09 -38.90
C ALA A 433 -33.10 9.06 -37.75
N ALA A 434 -32.11 8.17 -37.84
CA ALA A 434 -31.05 7.99 -36.84
C ALA A 434 -29.65 8.06 -37.48
N ILE A 435 -29.41 9.11 -38.29
CA ILE A 435 -28.18 9.26 -39.09
C ILE A 435 -27.11 10.20 -38.50
N GLY A 436 -27.32 10.69 -37.28
CA GLY A 436 -26.37 11.54 -36.57
C GLY A 436 -27.07 12.47 -35.59
N GLN A 437 -26.28 13.14 -34.74
CA GLN A 437 -26.77 14.08 -33.73
C GLN A 437 -25.90 15.35 -33.74
N GLU A 438 -26.45 16.46 -33.28
CA GLU A 438 -25.74 17.73 -33.06
C GLU A 438 -26.18 18.39 -31.73
N PRO A 439 -25.31 19.20 -31.10
CA PRO A 439 -25.66 20.01 -29.93
C PRO A 439 -26.69 21.08 -30.26
N ASN A 440 -27.50 21.45 -29.27
CA ASN A 440 -28.23 22.71 -29.30
C ASN A 440 -27.33 23.80 -28.69
N LEU A 441 -26.95 24.82 -29.46
CA LEU A 441 -26.12 25.95 -29.03
C LEU A 441 -26.92 27.24 -28.78
N ASP A 442 -28.25 27.14 -28.70
CA ASP A 442 -29.11 28.26 -28.30
C ASP A 442 -28.61 28.88 -26.98
N GLY A 443 -28.38 30.20 -26.97
CA GLY A 443 -27.86 30.92 -25.80
C GLY A 443 -26.33 30.91 -25.63
N VAL A 444 -25.60 30.14 -26.46
CA VAL A 444 -24.14 30.24 -26.64
C VAL A 444 -23.82 31.08 -27.89
N GLU A 445 -24.59 30.88 -28.97
CA GLU A 445 -24.52 31.68 -30.20
C GLU A 445 -25.04 33.11 -29.92
N GLY A 446 -24.13 34.07 -29.78
CA GLY A 446 -24.45 35.49 -29.52
C GLY A 446 -23.69 36.14 -28.35
N ASP A 447 -22.84 35.39 -27.65
CA ASP A 447 -21.89 35.89 -26.67
C ASP A 447 -20.54 36.16 -27.37
N ASP A 448 -20.04 37.40 -27.35
CA ASP A 448 -18.95 37.88 -28.24
C ASP A 448 -17.60 37.16 -28.08
N ASN A 449 -17.46 36.18 -27.16
CA ASN A 449 -16.17 35.55 -26.84
C ASN A 449 -16.20 34.01 -26.69
N ILE A 450 -17.20 33.28 -27.21
CA ILE A 450 -17.14 31.80 -27.32
C ILE A 450 -17.22 31.39 -28.78
N ASN A 451 -16.12 30.85 -29.31
CA ASN A 451 -16.06 30.40 -30.70
C ASN A 451 -16.74 29.04 -30.90
N THR A 452 -17.40 28.90 -32.06
CA THR A 452 -18.04 27.65 -32.50
C THR A 452 -17.39 27.12 -33.77
N THR A 453 -17.29 25.80 -33.90
CA THR A 453 -16.74 25.14 -35.08
C THR A 453 -17.77 25.07 -36.22
N LYS A 454 -17.30 24.76 -37.44
CA LYS A 454 -18.17 24.46 -38.61
C LYS A 454 -19.15 23.30 -38.41
N TRP A 455 -19.00 22.52 -37.35
CA TRP A 455 -19.83 21.36 -37.02
C TRP A 455 -20.90 21.66 -35.96
N LYS A 456 -21.12 22.93 -35.63
CA LYS A 456 -22.00 23.38 -34.53
C LYS A 456 -21.59 22.78 -33.17
N THR A 457 -20.30 22.81 -32.87
CA THR A 457 -19.72 22.46 -31.56
C THR A 457 -18.94 23.65 -31.00
N ILE A 458 -18.69 23.69 -29.70
CA ILE A 458 -17.88 24.73 -29.05
C ILE A 458 -16.38 24.44 -29.27
N GLU A 459 -15.60 25.48 -29.57
CA GLU A 459 -14.14 25.40 -29.62
C GLU A 459 -13.57 25.48 -28.19
N ALA A 460 -12.98 24.39 -27.72
CA ALA A 460 -12.30 24.30 -26.42
C ALA A 460 -10.85 23.84 -26.63
N LYS A 461 -9.92 24.43 -25.88
CA LYS A 461 -8.48 24.13 -26.02
C LYS A 461 -8.15 22.74 -25.48
N GLU A 462 -7.39 21.98 -26.24
CA GLU A 462 -6.98 20.62 -25.87
C GLU A 462 -6.17 20.63 -24.57
N GLY A 463 -6.43 19.67 -23.68
CA GLY A 463 -5.74 19.50 -22.39
C GLY A 463 -6.11 20.53 -21.30
N THR A 464 -6.87 21.56 -21.62
CA THR A 464 -7.23 22.67 -20.72
C THR A 464 -8.73 22.95 -20.67
N PHE A 465 -9.49 22.52 -21.69
CA PHE A 465 -10.95 22.59 -21.78
C PHE A 465 -11.54 24.01 -21.67
N ASN A 466 -10.69 25.04 -21.63
CA ASN A 466 -11.14 26.42 -21.59
C ASN A 466 -11.54 26.87 -22.99
N THR A 467 -12.58 27.68 -23.02
CA THR A 467 -13.01 28.40 -24.22
C THR A 467 -12.22 29.70 -24.38
N ASP A 468 -12.54 30.48 -25.40
CA ASP A 468 -11.96 31.82 -25.58
C ASP A 468 -12.47 32.85 -24.56
N ARG A 469 -13.51 32.51 -23.80
CA ARG A 469 -14.02 33.29 -22.68
C ARG A 469 -13.37 32.83 -21.36
N PRO A 470 -12.62 33.70 -20.65
CA PRO A 470 -12.02 33.36 -19.36
C PRO A 470 -13.06 32.89 -18.33
N GLY A 471 -12.73 31.84 -17.59
CA GLY A 471 -13.62 31.24 -16.59
C GLY A 471 -14.74 30.35 -17.16
N VAL A 472 -14.81 30.17 -18.48
CA VAL A 472 -15.77 29.27 -19.14
C VAL A 472 -15.04 28.08 -19.76
N PHE A 473 -15.49 26.89 -19.38
CA PHE A 473 -14.96 25.60 -19.80
C PHE A 473 -16.05 24.79 -20.51
N ALA A 474 -15.69 24.00 -21.51
CA ALA A 474 -16.63 23.16 -22.24
C ALA A 474 -16.08 21.74 -22.43
N GLY A 475 -16.95 20.74 -22.35
CA GLY A 475 -16.54 19.33 -22.48
C GLY A 475 -17.70 18.38 -22.80
N GLY A 476 -17.35 17.17 -23.25
CA GLY A 476 -18.31 16.18 -23.76
C GLY A 476 -18.76 16.48 -25.19
N ASP A 477 -19.92 15.95 -25.59
CA ASP A 477 -20.37 15.99 -26.99
C ASP A 477 -20.56 17.40 -27.55
N VAL A 478 -20.73 18.42 -26.69
CA VAL A 478 -20.82 19.82 -27.12
C VAL A 478 -19.51 20.32 -27.74
N VAL A 479 -18.37 19.68 -27.46
CA VAL A 479 -17.05 19.97 -28.03
C VAL A 479 -16.69 18.95 -29.11
N THR A 480 -16.79 17.66 -28.80
CA THR A 480 -16.31 16.56 -29.67
C THR A 480 -17.31 16.14 -30.76
N GLY A 481 -18.58 16.51 -30.61
CA GLY A 481 -19.69 15.79 -31.25
C GLY A 481 -20.00 14.47 -30.53
N PRO A 482 -21.00 13.70 -31.02
CA PRO A 482 -21.51 12.51 -30.33
C PRO A 482 -20.41 11.48 -30.04
N ALA A 483 -20.18 11.18 -28.77
CA ALA A 483 -19.17 10.24 -28.30
C ALA A 483 -19.76 9.20 -27.33
N ASP A 484 -18.92 8.29 -26.82
CA ASP A 484 -19.36 7.29 -25.84
C ASP A 484 -19.47 7.92 -24.44
N ALA A 485 -20.33 7.37 -23.58
CA ALA A 485 -20.51 7.86 -22.21
C ALA A 485 -19.19 7.97 -21.42
N ILE A 486 -18.27 7.03 -21.63
CA ILE A 486 -16.96 7.02 -20.96
C ILE A 486 -16.04 8.16 -21.43
N ASP A 487 -16.18 8.63 -22.68
CA ASP A 487 -15.45 9.79 -23.19
C ASP A 487 -15.99 11.08 -22.54
N ALA A 488 -17.32 11.19 -22.38
CA ALA A 488 -17.95 12.31 -21.69
C ALA A 488 -17.56 12.39 -20.19
N ILE A 489 -17.47 11.25 -19.52
CA ILE A 489 -16.97 11.15 -18.14
C ILE A 489 -15.51 11.64 -18.06
N ALA A 490 -14.66 11.18 -18.98
CA ALA A 490 -13.26 11.63 -19.04
C ALA A 490 -13.16 13.16 -19.22
N ALA A 491 -13.96 13.72 -20.13
CA ALA A 491 -14.01 15.17 -20.37
C ALA A 491 -14.48 15.95 -19.14
N GLY A 492 -15.54 15.48 -18.45
CA GLY A 492 -16.04 16.12 -17.22
C GLY A 492 -14.99 16.16 -16.12
N ARG A 493 -14.24 15.07 -15.92
CA ARG A 493 -13.15 15.02 -14.93
C ARG A 493 -12.03 16.00 -15.27
N MET A 494 -11.54 15.96 -16.51
CA MET A 494 -10.43 16.84 -16.92
C MET A 494 -10.84 18.31 -16.86
N ALA A 495 -12.09 18.64 -17.18
CA ALA A 495 -12.63 19.98 -17.03
C ALA A 495 -12.70 20.43 -15.56
N ALA A 496 -13.13 19.56 -14.64
CA ALA A 496 -13.14 19.87 -13.20
C ALA A 496 -11.72 20.19 -12.68
N GLN A 497 -10.71 19.41 -13.07
CA GLN A 497 -9.31 19.67 -12.74
C GLN A 497 -8.82 21.02 -13.30
N ALA A 498 -9.18 21.34 -14.55
CA ALA A 498 -8.83 22.62 -15.15
C ALA A 498 -9.53 23.81 -14.46
N ILE A 499 -10.77 23.64 -14.00
CA ILE A 499 -11.53 24.63 -13.24
C ILE A 499 -10.87 24.88 -11.87
N GLU A 500 -10.51 23.82 -11.14
CA GLU A 500 -9.77 23.93 -9.87
C GLU A 500 -8.48 24.73 -10.08
N SER A 501 -7.67 24.34 -11.05
CA SER A 501 -6.39 25.00 -11.31
C SER A 501 -6.56 26.46 -11.70
N TYR A 502 -7.57 26.78 -12.51
CA TYR A 502 -7.94 28.16 -12.84
C TYR A 502 -8.34 28.97 -11.62
N ILE A 503 -9.11 28.41 -10.69
CA ILE A 503 -9.57 29.11 -9.50
C ILE A 503 -8.42 29.34 -8.52
N THR A 504 -7.57 28.33 -8.31
CA THR A 504 -6.48 28.35 -7.33
C THR A 504 -5.30 29.18 -7.80
N SER A 505 -4.89 29.03 -9.07
CA SER A 505 -3.63 29.60 -9.58
C SER A 505 -3.80 30.68 -10.65
N LYS A 506 -5.00 30.84 -11.22
CA LYS A 506 -5.29 31.68 -12.40
C LYS A 506 -4.45 31.34 -13.64
N THR A 507 -3.70 30.24 -13.61
CA THR A 507 -2.97 29.66 -14.74
C THR A 507 -3.64 28.38 -15.19
N ILE A 508 -3.79 28.22 -16.51
CA ILE A 508 -4.37 27.02 -17.13
C ILE A 508 -3.25 26.40 -17.96
N GLU A 509 -2.51 25.47 -17.37
CA GLU A 509 -1.51 24.68 -18.09
C GLU A 509 -2.14 23.39 -18.62
N PRO A 510 -1.72 22.90 -19.80
CA PRO A 510 -2.17 21.60 -20.29
C PRO A 510 -1.78 20.51 -19.30
N LEU A 511 -2.72 19.61 -19.01
CA LEU A 511 -2.43 18.42 -18.20
C LEU A 511 -1.32 17.61 -18.89
N ILE A 512 -0.14 17.51 -18.24
CA ILE A 512 0.97 16.70 -18.74
C ILE A 512 0.66 15.24 -18.46
N ASN A 513 0.52 14.44 -19.52
CA ASN A 513 0.39 12.99 -19.38
C ASN A 513 1.68 12.40 -18.81
N ARG A 514 1.53 11.55 -17.79
CA ARG A 514 2.65 10.79 -17.25
C ARG A 514 3.24 9.87 -18.33
N PHE A 515 4.56 9.72 -18.34
CA PHE A 515 5.27 8.84 -19.26
C PHE A 515 4.81 7.39 -19.09
N GLU A 516 4.62 6.66 -20.19
CA GLU A 516 4.20 5.26 -20.18
C GLU A 516 5.14 4.40 -21.02
N SER A 517 5.86 3.47 -20.37
CA SER A 517 6.59 2.41 -21.08
C SER A 517 5.61 1.38 -21.63
N LYS A 518 5.80 0.94 -22.87
CA LYS A 518 4.96 -0.06 -23.54
C LYS A 518 5.82 -1.11 -24.22
N ARG A 519 5.53 -2.40 -24.00
CA ARG A 519 6.19 -3.51 -24.73
C ARG A 519 5.96 -3.43 -26.24
N ASP A 520 4.79 -2.94 -26.65
CA ASP A 520 4.44 -2.74 -28.06
C ASP A 520 5.39 -1.75 -28.79
N ASN A 521 6.14 -0.89 -28.07
CA ASN A 521 7.14 0.00 -28.66
C ASN A 521 8.40 -0.74 -29.13
N PHE A 522 8.64 -1.97 -28.66
CA PHE A 522 9.77 -2.81 -29.07
C PHE A 522 9.38 -3.75 -30.21
N HIS A 523 8.28 -4.48 -30.02
CA HIS A 523 7.64 -5.29 -31.06
C HIS A 523 6.18 -5.55 -30.69
N LYS A 524 5.34 -5.90 -31.68
CA LYS A 524 3.95 -6.25 -31.41
C LYS A 524 3.89 -7.55 -30.59
N VAL A 525 3.34 -7.48 -29.39
CA VAL A 525 3.21 -8.64 -28.48
C VAL A 525 2.39 -9.75 -29.14
N THR A 526 2.90 -10.99 -29.13
CA THR A 526 2.26 -12.16 -29.72
C THR A 526 1.90 -13.23 -28.68
N ALA A 527 1.22 -14.30 -29.10
CA ALA A 527 0.90 -15.45 -28.24
C ALA A 527 2.15 -16.08 -27.59
N ASP A 528 3.30 -16.07 -28.27
CA ASP A 528 4.56 -16.61 -27.75
C ASP A 528 5.08 -15.83 -26.53
N ASP A 529 4.83 -14.52 -26.49
CA ASP A 529 5.19 -13.67 -25.34
C ASP A 529 4.29 -13.96 -24.11
N LEU A 530 3.16 -14.64 -24.31
CA LEU A 530 2.13 -14.92 -23.30
C LEU A 530 1.91 -16.42 -23.04
N LYS A 531 2.81 -17.29 -23.53
CA LYS A 531 2.71 -18.76 -23.44
C LYS A 531 2.52 -19.37 -22.04
N GLU A 532 2.84 -18.62 -20.99
CA GLU A 532 2.68 -19.05 -19.60
C GLU A 532 1.24 -18.86 -19.08
N ILE A 533 0.42 -18.08 -19.79
CA ILE A 533 -0.99 -17.87 -19.47
C ILE A 533 -1.78 -19.12 -19.86
N LYS A 534 -2.51 -19.69 -18.90
CA LYS A 534 -3.39 -20.83 -19.14
C LYS A 534 -4.64 -20.40 -19.89
N ILE A 535 -4.98 -21.16 -20.93
CA ILE A 535 -6.24 -21.01 -21.66
C ILE A 535 -7.42 -21.28 -20.72
N SER A 536 -8.43 -20.41 -20.75
CA SER A 536 -9.71 -20.64 -20.09
C SER A 536 -10.85 -19.93 -20.81
N GLU A 537 -12.03 -20.55 -20.76
CA GLU A 537 -13.26 -20.04 -21.37
C GLU A 537 -13.72 -18.75 -20.67
N ARG A 538 -14.31 -17.82 -21.45
CA ARG A 538 -14.92 -16.58 -20.96
C ARG A 538 -16.35 -16.86 -20.56
N HIS A 539 -16.79 -16.35 -19.42
CA HIS A 539 -18.21 -16.38 -19.08
C HIS A 539 -19.01 -15.42 -19.95
N HIS A 540 -20.08 -15.90 -20.57
CA HIS A 540 -21.06 -15.05 -21.24
C HIS A 540 -21.97 -14.37 -20.21
N MET A 541 -22.43 -13.15 -20.50
CA MET A 541 -23.43 -12.47 -19.67
C MET A 541 -24.76 -13.24 -19.77
N PRO A 542 -25.35 -13.66 -18.65
CA PRO A 542 -26.69 -14.20 -18.67
C PRO A 542 -27.71 -13.17 -19.19
N GLU A 543 -28.59 -13.59 -20.09
CA GLU A 543 -29.57 -12.73 -20.74
C GLU A 543 -30.96 -13.41 -20.77
N LEU A 544 -32.02 -12.61 -20.82
CA LEU A 544 -33.37 -13.10 -21.09
C LEU A 544 -33.45 -13.76 -22.48
N PRO A 545 -34.31 -14.77 -22.69
CA PRO A 545 -34.54 -15.34 -24.01
C PRO A 545 -35.08 -14.31 -25.02
N ALA A 546 -34.64 -14.34 -26.28
CA ALA A 546 -35.02 -13.35 -27.30
C ALA A 546 -36.55 -13.18 -27.47
N ALA A 547 -37.32 -14.26 -27.34
CA ALA A 547 -38.78 -14.24 -27.43
C ALA A 547 -39.47 -13.50 -26.26
N GLU A 548 -38.76 -13.31 -25.14
CA GLU A 548 -39.21 -12.52 -23.99
C GLU A 548 -38.71 -11.09 -24.09
N ARG A 549 -37.49 -10.86 -24.58
CA ARG A 549 -36.88 -9.52 -24.77
C ARG A 549 -37.80 -8.54 -25.50
N ILE A 550 -38.48 -8.99 -26.56
CA ILE A 550 -39.37 -8.15 -27.38
C ILE A 550 -40.71 -7.83 -26.74
N LYS A 551 -41.03 -8.38 -25.56
CA LYS A 551 -42.34 -8.20 -24.89
C LYS A 551 -42.26 -7.34 -23.64
N THR A 552 -41.07 -6.91 -23.26
CA THR A 552 -40.82 -6.24 -21.99
C THR A 552 -39.76 -5.15 -22.15
N PHE A 553 -39.80 -4.18 -21.23
CA PHE A 553 -38.74 -3.20 -21.02
C PHE A 553 -37.87 -3.55 -19.80
N GLU A 554 -38.06 -4.73 -19.21
CA GLU A 554 -37.17 -5.28 -18.18
C GLU A 554 -35.73 -5.40 -18.72
N GLU A 555 -34.76 -5.28 -17.81
CA GLU A 555 -33.34 -5.36 -18.13
C GLU A 555 -33.01 -6.72 -18.79
N VAL A 556 -32.41 -6.68 -19.98
CA VAL A 556 -32.16 -7.90 -20.77
C VAL A 556 -31.04 -8.74 -20.16
N GLU A 557 -29.94 -8.10 -19.76
CA GLU A 557 -28.80 -8.76 -19.14
C GLU A 557 -29.06 -8.91 -17.62
N THR A 558 -28.93 -10.11 -17.05
CA THR A 558 -29.30 -10.39 -15.64
C THR A 558 -28.11 -10.41 -14.66
N GLY A 559 -26.89 -10.17 -15.15
CA GLY A 559 -25.69 -10.03 -14.31
C GLY A 559 -24.96 -11.34 -14.03
N TYR A 560 -23.71 -11.23 -13.55
CA TYR A 560 -22.90 -12.37 -13.16
C TYR A 560 -23.27 -12.91 -11.77
N THR A 561 -23.10 -14.23 -11.60
CA THR A 561 -23.04 -14.82 -10.26
C THR A 561 -21.68 -14.57 -9.61
N ALA A 562 -21.58 -14.70 -8.28
CA ALA A 562 -20.32 -14.55 -7.56
C ALA A 562 -19.21 -15.49 -8.07
N GLN A 563 -19.57 -16.73 -8.43
CA GLN A 563 -18.63 -17.70 -8.99
C GLN A 563 -18.14 -17.28 -10.38
N MET A 564 -19.04 -16.83 -11.27
CA MET A 564 -18.66 -16.32 -12.60
C MET A 564 -17.73 -15.10 -12.50
N ALA A 565 -18.03 -14.17 -11.60
CA ALA A 565 -17.17 -13.01 -11.36
C ALA A 565 -15.79 -13.42 -10.82
N PHE A 566 -15.73 -14.39 -9.90
CA PHE A 566 -14.48 -14.92 -9.40
C PHE A 566 -13.65 -15.58 -10.50
N ASP A 567 -14.23 -16.50 -11.27
CA ASP A 567 -13.54 -17.22 -12.35
C ASP A 567 -13.09 -16.27 -13.47
N GLU A 568 -13.93 -15.30 -13.85
CA GLU A 568 -13.59 -14.32 -14.86
C GLU A 568 -12.48 -13.35 -14.38
N SER A 569 -12.46 -12.97 -13.09
CA SER A 569 -11.37 -12.14 -12.54
C SER A 569 -10.01 -12.85 -12.57
N LEU A 570 -10.00 -14.18 -12.38
CA LEU A 570 -8.79 -15.01 -12.51
C LEU A 570 -8.26 -15.06 -13.95
N ARG A 571 -9.01 -14.56 -14.94
CA ARG A 571 -8.55 -14.51 -16.32
C ARG A 571 -7.57 -13.35 -16.59
N CYS A 572 -7.43 -12.38 -15.69
CA CYS A 572 -6.47 -11.28 -15.90
C CYS A 572 -5.02 -11.78 -16.13
N ALA A 573 -4.32 -11.16 -17.07
CA ALA A 573 -2.92 -11.47 -17.37
C ALA A 573 -1.91 -10.69 -16.51
N GLU A 574 -2.37 -9.75 -15.67
CA GLU A 574 -1.51 -8.84 -14.88
C GLU A 574 -0.44 -8.16 -15.74
N CYS A 575 -0.86 -7.56 -16.86
CA CYS A 575 0.05 -6.95 -17.83
C CYS A 575 0.81 -5.73 -17.29
N GLY A 576 0.27 -5.02 -16.29
CA GLY A 576 0.88 -3.81 -15.73
C GLY A 576 1.97 -4.11 -14.70
N CYS A 577 2.74 -3.07 -14.35
CA CYS A 577 3.79 -3.19 -13.35
C CYS A 577 3.24 -3.19 -11.92
N ASP A 578 3.72 -4.12 -11.07
CA ASP A 578 3.37 -4.19 -9.65
C ASP A 578 3.76 -2.92 -8.85
N LEU A 579 4.75 -2.15 -9.32
CA LEU A 579 5.14 -0.89 -8.69
C LEU A 579 4.15 0.26 -8.97
N GLY A 580 3.28 0.08 -9.98
CA GLY A 580 2.23 1.04 -10.30
C GLY A 580 2.74 2.48 -10.45
N LEU A 581 2.15 3.38 -9.67
CA LEU A 581 2.43 4.81 -9.73
C LEU A 581 3.68 5.24 -8.93
N ASP A 582 4.39 4.36 -8.23
CA ASP A 582 5.55 4.71 -7.37
C ASP A 582 6.91 4.62 -8.10
N CYS A 583 6.90 4.56 -9.43
CA CYS A 583 8.11 4.36 -10.24
C CYS A 583 8.89 5.67 -10.48
N VAL A 584 10.00 5.84 -9.76
CA VAL A 584 10.90 7.01 -9.91
C VAL A 584 11.43 7.18 -11.35
N LEU A 585 11.65 6.09 -12.08
CA LEU A 585 12.05 6.16 -13.50
C LEU A 585 10.96 6.82 -14.35
N GLN A 586 9.69 6.51 -14.09
CA GLN A 586 8.55 7.06 -14.82
C GLN A 586 8.44 8.57 -14.58
N ASP A 587 8.66 9.02 -13.34
CA ASP A 587 8.61 10.44 -12.98
C ASP A 587 9.67 11.24 -13.71
N TYR A 588 10.92 10.77 -13.70
CA TYR A 588 11.98 11.42 -14.47
C TYR A 588 11.71 11.35 -15.98
N CYS A 589 11.16 10.26 -16.51
CA CYS A 589 10.81 10.22 -17.93
C CYS A 589 9.72 11.24 -18.30
N THR A 590 8.80 11.50 -17.38
CA THR A 590 7.76 12.52 -17.51
C THR A 590 8.38 13.92 -17.46
N GLU A 591 9.16 14.24 -16.42
CA GLU A 591 9.81 15.56 -16.24
C GLU A 591 10.64 15.96 -17.45
N TYR A 592 11.40 15.03 -18.03
CA TYR A 592 12.31 15.31 -19.15
C TYR A 592 11.68 15.08 -20.53
N GLY A 593 10.37 14.75 -20.61
CA GLY A 593 9.64 14.54 -21.86
C GLY A 593 10.29 13.48 -22.75
N VAL A 594 10.58 12.32 -22.18
CA VAL A 594 11.33 11.23 -22.80
C VAL A 594 10.50 10.47 -23.82
N ASP A 595 11.10 10.11 -24.95
CA ASP A 595 10.51 9.25 -25.97
C ASP A 595 11.20 7.87 -25.99
N GLN A 596 10.47 6.82 -25.60
CA GLN A 596 10.97 5.45 -25.58
C GLN A 596 11.39 4.95 -26.98
N THR A 597 10.81 5.50 -28.04
CA THR A 597 11.02 5.03 -29.42
C THR A 597 12.28 5.61 -30.08
N ARG A 598 12.94 6.59 -29.44
CA ARG A 598 14.08 7.29 -30.03
C ARG A 598 15.28 6.40 -30.33
N PHE A 599 15.59 5.45 -29.44
CA PHE A 599 16.72 4.52 -29.57
C PHE A 599 16.25 3.06 -29.71
N ILE A 600 15.29 2.80 -30.59
CA ILE A 600 14.87 1.41 -30.90
C ILE A 600 16.05 0.64 -31.52
N GLY A 601 16.39 -0.49 -30.90
CA GLY A 601 17.50 -1.34 -31.30
C GLY A 601 17.35 -2.76 -30.76
N ALA A 602 18.48 -3.45 -30.56
CA ALA A 602 18.47 -4.72 -29.84
C ALA A 602 18.02 -4.50 -28.39
N TYR A 603 17.24 -5.45 -27.85
CA TYR A 603 16.77 -5.47 -26.47
C TYR A 603 16.78 -6.91 -25.95
N ASN A 604 16.82 -7.06 -24.63
CA ASN A 604 16.79 -8.36 -23.97
C ASN A 604 15.38 -8.70 -23.48
N ARG A 605 15.03 -9.99 -23.50
CA ARG A 605 13.78 -10.52 -22.93
C ARG A 605 14.11 -11.59 -21.91
N TYR A 606 13.49 -11.51 -20.75
CA TYR A 606 13.71 -12.42 -19.63
C TYR A 606 12.38 -12.98 -19.11
N LYS A 607 12.41 -14.22 -18.62
CA LYS A 607 11.29 -14.78 -17.85
C LYS A 607 11.38 -14.24 -16.41
N PRO A 608 10.30 -13.67 -15.83
CA PRO A 608 10.28 -13.31 -14.42
C PRO A 608 10.60 -14.52 -13.53
N ASP A 609 11.46 -14.34 -12.53
CA ASP A 609 11.85 -15.36 -11.56
C ASP A 609 10.99 -15.23 -10.29
N THR A 610 10.15 -16.24 -10.06
CA THR A 610 9.21 -16.32 -8.93
C THR A 610 9.54 -17.46 -7.97
N ARG A 611 10.75 -18.05 -8.07
CA ARG A 611 11.18 -19.22 -7.29
C ARG A 611 11.42 -18.89 -5.81
N HIS A 612 11.67 -17.64 -5.46
CA HIS A 612 11.79 -17.24 -4.05
C HIS A 612 10.39 -17.14 -3.41
N PRO A 613 10.21 -17.57 -2.15
CA PRO A 613 8.90 -17.54 -1.49
C PRO A 613 8.33 -16.12 -1.35
N TYR A 614 9.18 -15.13 -1.06
CA TYR A 614 8.75 -13.76 -0.73
C TYR A 614 9.13 -12.67 -1.76
N ILE A 615 9.93 -13.00 -2.79
CA ILE A 615 10.53 -11.99 -3.68
C ILE A 615 10.31 -12.41 -5.13
N LYS A 616 9.86 -11.49 -5.97
CA LYS A 616 9.76 -11.65 -7.42
C LYS A 616 10.84 -10.81 -8.09
N ILE A 617 11.53 -11.40 -9.06
CA ILE A 617 12.58 -10.72 -9.83
C ILE A 617 12.15 -10.66 -11.30
N ASP A 618 11.83 -9.46 -11.79
CA ASP A 618 11.56 -9.20 -13.20
C ASP A 618 12.68 -8.37 -13.82
N SER A 619 13.64 -9.06 -14.44
CA SER A 619 14.81 -8.42 -15.04
C SER A 619 14.50 -7.57 -16.27
N ASN A 620 13.31 -7.70 -16.88
CA ASN A 620 12.91 -6.82 -17.99
C ASN A 620 12.76 -5.35 -17.56
N LYS A 621 12.56 -5.11 -16.25
CA LYS A 621 12.43 -3.78 -15.65
C LYS A 621 13.76 -3.23 -15.13
N CYS A 622 14.84 -4.02 -15.15
CA CYS A 622 16.10 -3.68 -14.50
C CYS A 622 16.89 -2.64 -15.30
N ILE A 623 17.20 -1.50 -14.67
CA ILE A 623 18.06 -0.45 -15.25
C ILE A 623 19.54 -0.59 -14.89
N ARG A 624 19.95 -1.74 -14.30
CA ARG A 624 21.35 -2.01 -13.89
C ARG A 624 21.94 -0.93 -12.96
N CYS A 625 21.12 -0.37 -12.08
CA CYS A 625 21.55 0.70 -11.17
C CYS A 625 22.48 0.23 -10.05
N GLY A 626 22.57 -1.08 -9.79
CA GLY A 626 23.48 -1.67 -8.80
C GLY A 626 23.03 -1.54 -7.34
N ARG A 627 21.97 -0.79 -7.02
CA ARG A 627 21.50 -0.59 -5.62
C ARG A 627 21.22 -1.91 -4.90
N CYS A 628 20.49 -2.83 -5.55
CA CYS A 628 20.18 -4.15 -4.97
C CYS A 628 21.42 -5.04 -4.76
N VAL A 629 22.45 -4.90 -5.60
CA VAL A 629 23.72 -5.61 -5.45
C VAL A 629 24.54 -4.98 -4.31
N GLY A 630 24.66 -3.64 -4.31
CA GLY A 630 25.38 -2.87 -3.30
C GLY A 630 24.82 -3.07 -1.90
N VAL A 631 23.50 -2.99 -1.70
CA VAL A 631 22.89 -3.24 -0.39
C VAL A 631 23.15 -4.68 0.08
N CYS A 632 23.14 -5.66 -0.83
CA CYS A 632 23.39 -7.06 -0.49
C CYS A 632 24.86 -7.34 -0.11
N SER A 633 25.83 -6.60 -0.68
CA SER A 633 27.26 -6.83 -0.48
C SER A 633 27.94 -5.86 0.50
N GLU A 634 27.60 -4.56 0.44
CA GLU A 634 28.19 -3.50 1.27
C GLU A 634 27.50 -3.41 2.63
N ILE A 635 26.15 -3.43 2.65
CA ILE A 635 25.37 -3.28 3.89
C ILE A 635 25.26 -4.61 4.63
N LEU A 636 24.76 -5.65 3.95
CA LEU A 636 24.47 -6.94 4.59
C LEU A 636 25.65 -7.92 4.56
N ASN A 637 26.57 -7.73 3.61
CA ASN A 637 27.72 -8.62 3.40
C ASN A 637 27.31 -10.10 3.19
N VAL A 638 26.29 -10.28 2.35
CA VAL A 638 25.71 -11.57 1.96
C VAL A 638 26.11 -11.93 0.53
N SER A 639 26.09 -10.93 -0.37
CA SER A 639 26.42 -11.08 -1.80
C SER A 639 25.61 -12.19 -2.51
N ALA A 640 24.30 -12.25 -2.22
CA ALA A 640 23.37 -13.18 -2.86
C ALA A 640 23.00 -12.77 -4.30
N LEU A 641 23.13 -11.48 -4.62
CA LEU A 641 22.87 -10.90 -5.94
C LEU A 641 24.17 -10.35 -6.53
N GLY A 642 24.33 -10.48 -7.84
CA GLY A 642 25.47 -9.92 -8.57
C GLY A 642 25.16 -9.63 -10.02
N PHE A 643 26.09 -8.94 -10.68
CA PHE A 643 26.05 -8.73 -12.13
C PHE A 643 26.61 -9.96 -12.86
N VAL A 644 25.81 -10.53 -13.76
CA VAL A 644 26.18 -11.64 -14.63
C VAL A 644 26.34 -11.11 -16.06
N ASN A 645 27.19 -11.75 -16.86
CA ASN A 645 27.59 -11.34 -18.21
C ASN A 645 28.34 -9.99 -18.26
N ARG A 646 28.60 -9.49 -19.48
CA ARG A 646 29.29 -8.22 -19.74
C ARG A 646 28.62 -7.43 -20.88
N GLY A 647 28.73 -6.11 -20.84
CA GLY A 647 28.21 -5.21 -21.87
C GLY A 647 26.69 -5.19 -21.90
N PHE A 648 26.11 -5.18 -23.11
CA PHE A 648 24.67 -5.09 -23.31
C PHE A 648 23.87 -6.25 -22.69
N LYS A 649 24.49 -7.42 -22.49
CA LYS A 649 23.85 -8.60 -21.88
C LYS A 649 23.95 -8.64 -20.35
N THR A 650 24.52 -7.60 -19.73
CA THR A 650 24.67 -7.54 -18.28
C THR A 650 23.30 -7.51 -17.60
N ILE A 651 23.13 -8.35 -16.59
CA ILE A 651 21.88 -8.55 -15.85
C ILE A 651 22.18 -8.79 -14.38
N VAL A 652 21.30 -8.36 -13.48
CA VAL A 652 21.37 -8.75 -12.07
C VAL A 652 20.72 -10.12 -11.89
N LYS A 653 21.45 -11.08 -11.34
CA LYS A 653 20.94 -12.42 -11.03
C LYS A 653 21.42 -12.91 -9.67
N PRO A 654 20.73 -13.90 -9.07
CA PRO A 654 21.25 -14.63 -7.93
C PRO A 654 22.57 -15.33 -8.24
N SER A 655 23.42 -15.46 -7.22
CA SER A 655 24.71 -16.14 -7.31
C SER A 655 24.58 -17.57 -7.87
N MET A 656 25.46 -17.91 -8.83
CA MET A 656 25.44 -19.17 -9.57
C MET A 656 24.12 -19.47 -10.32
N GLU A 657 23.27 -18.46 -10.55
CA GLU A 657 21.95 -18.58 -11.21
C GLU A 657 20.96 -19.54 -10.52
N LYS A 658 21.23 -19.89 -9.26
CA LYS A 658 20.33 -20.65 -8.39
C LYS A 658 19.06 -19.86 -8.09
N ALA A 659 18.04 -20.51 -7.51
CA ALA A 659 16.95 -19.74 -6.93
C ALA A 659 17.50 -18.87 -5.78
N LEU A 660 16.97 -17.66 -5.60
CA LEU A 660 17.55 -16.71 -4.64
C LEU A 660 17.62 -17.29 -3.21
N HIS A 661 16.63 -18.09 -2.79
CA HIS A 661 16.58 -18.73 -1.47
C HIS A 661 17.57 -19.90 -1.31
N GLU A 662 18.17 -20.39 -2.39
CA GLU A 662 19.22 -21.42 -2.40
C GLU A 662 20.64 -20.81 -2.41
N THR A 663 20.73 -19.47 -2.40
CA THR A 663 21.99 -18.73 -2.27
C THR A 663 22.23 -18.34 -0.80
N ASN A 664 23.20 -17.47 -0.54
CA ASN A 664 23.42 -16.91 0.80
C ASN A 664 22.29 -15.94 1.24
N CYS A 665 21.25 -15.72 0.43
CA CYS A 665 20.16 -14.80 0.73
C CYS A 665 19.53 -15.13 2.10
N VAL A 666 19.50 -14.12 2.99
CA VAL A 666 18.86 -14.20 4.31
C VAL A 666 17.43 -13.67 4.32
N SER A 667 16.83 -13.47 3.13
CA SER A 667 15.44 -13.00 2.95
C SER A 667 15.12 -11.70 3.72
N CYS A 668 16.05 -10.77 3.78
CA CYS A 668 15.86 -9.51 4.52
C CYS A 668 14.98 -8.47 3.78
N GLY A 669 14.84 -8.58 2.46
CA GLY A 669 14.09 -7.65 1.61
C GLY A 669 14.71 -6.27 1.38
N ASN A 670 15.87 -5.94 1.95
CA ASN A 670 16.52 -4.65 1.69
C ASN A 670 16.84 -4.39 0.20
N CYS A 671 16.95 -5.45 -0.63
CA CYS A 671 17.17 -5.32 -2.07
C CYS A 671 15.93 -4.88 -2.85
N ILE A 672 14.73 -5.16 -2.34
CA ILE A 672 13.47 -4.75 -2.97
C ILE A 672 13.11 -3.31 -2.56
N ASP A 673 13.42 -2.92 -1.31
CA ASP A 673 13.18 -1.55 -0.82
C ASP A 673 14.03 -0.49 -1.55
N VAL A 674 15.20 -0.88 -2.08
CA VAL A 674 16.08 0.03 -2.86
C VAL A 674 15.90 -0.09 -4.37
N CYS A 675 14.94 -0.87 -4.87
CA CYS A 675 14.75 -1.06 -6.31
C CYS A 675 13.88 0.06 -6.92
N PRO A 676 14.43 0.97 -7.76
CA PRO A 676 13.69 2.15 -8.22
C PRO A 676 12.68 1.87 -9.35
N THR A 677 12.66 0.66 -9.91
CA THR A 677 11.87 0.33 -11.11
C THR A 677 10.97 -0.89 -10.95
N GLY A 678 10.88 -1.46 -9.74
CA GLY A 678 10.06 -2.65 -9.50
C GLY A 678 10.60 -3.90 -10.21
N ALA A 679 11.89 -3.92 -10.55
CA ALA A 679 12.56 -5.11 -11.05
C ALA A 679 12.72 -6.18 -9.97
N LEU A 680 12.78 -5.76 -8.70
CA LEU A 680 12.63 -6.63 -7.55
C LEU A 680 11.45 -6.08 -6.72
N VAL A 681 10.44 -6.91 -6.49
CA VAL A 681 9.27 -6.55 -5.68
C VAL A 681 8.96 -7.68 -4.71
N GLU A 682 8.18 -7.36 -3.68
CA GLU A 682 7.61 -8.37 -2.82
C GLU A 682 6.63 -9.26 -3.58
N LYS A 683 6.67 -10.55 -3.29
CA LYS A 683 5.66 -11.50 -3.71
C LYS A 683 4.63 -11.61 -2.58
N MET A 684 3.57 -10.81 -2.66
CA MET A 684 2.51 -10.83 -1.66
C MET A 684 1.83 -12.21 -1.62
N PRO A 685 1.37 -12.68 -0.45
CA PRO A 685 0.66 -13.96 -0.29
C PRO A 685 -0.80 -13.90 -0.78
N LEU A 686 -1.07 -13.04 -1.77
CA LEU A 686 -2.40 -12.83 -2.34
C LEU A 686 -2.56 -13.66 -3.61
N ARG A 687 -3.82 -14.02 -3.93
CA ARG A 687 -4.13 -14.73 -5.19
C ARG A 687 -3.80 -13.87 -6.42
N ARG A 688 -3.99 -12.55 -6.29
CA ARG A 688 -3.71 -11.51 -7.29
C ARG A 688 -3.20 -10.25 -6.60
N SER A 689 -2.33 -9.52 -7.29
CA SER A 689 -1.81 -8.23 -6.82
C SER A 689 -2.29 -7.12 -7.75
N GLY A 690 -2.81 -6.03 -7.19
CA GLY A 690 -3.12 -4.82 -7.93
C GLY A 690 -2.00 -3.78 -7.80
N PRO A 691 -1.86 -2.86 -8.79
CA PRO A 691 -0.96 -1.71 -8.69
C PRO A 691 -1.59 -0.59 -7.85
N TRP A 692 -2.06 -0.93 -6.64
CA TRP A 692 -2.79 -0.01 -5.79
C TRP A 692 -1.88 1.06 -5.19
N ILE A 693 -2.41 2.26 -5.03
CA ILE A 693 -1.80 3.26 -4.14
C ILE A 693 -2.01 2.78 -2.70
N MET A 694 -0.92 2.73 -1.93
CA MET A 694 -0.91 2.27 -0.55
C MET A 694 -0.66 3.47 0.38
N GLU A 695 -1.38 3.54 1.50
CA GLU A 695 -1.15 4.51 2.56
C GLU A 695 -0.02 4.05 3.48
N SER A 696 0.82 4.98 3.93
CA SER A 696 1.96 4.68 4.81
C SER A 696 1.61 4.94 6.27
N VAL A 697 1.66 3.89 7.10
CA VAL A 697 1.48 3.97 8.56
C VAL A 697 2.79 3.60 9.26
N PHE A 698 3.30 4.50 10.11
CA PHE A 698 4.53 4.24 10.88
C PHE A 698 4.25 3.32 12.08
N ASN A 699 5.10 2.31 12.28
CA ASN A 699 4.97 1.35 13.38
C ASN A 699 6.37 0.82 13.80
N VAL A 700 6.42 -0.05 14.81
CA VAL A 700 7.63 -0.64 15.40
C VAL A 700 7.56 -2.16 15.29
N CYS A 701 8.67 -2.78 14.88
CA CYS A 701 8.82 -4.22 14.80
C CYS A 701 8.81 -4.88 16.19
N ASN A 702 7.84 -5.76 16.46
CA ASN A 702 7.64 -6.44 17.74
C ASN A 702 8.35 -7.81 17.88
N TYR A 703 9.46 -8.03 17.17
CA TYR A 703 10.12 -9.35 17.16
C TYR A 703 11.31 -9.49 18.11
N CYS A 704 12.26 -8.55 18.11
CA CYS A 704 13.46 -8.61 18.93
C CYS A 704 13.76 -7.25 19.55
N SER A 705 14.70 -7.20 20.49
CA SER A 705 14.98 -6.00 21.29
C SER A 705 15.50 -4.79 20.51
N VAL A 706 15.85 -4.93 19.21
CA VAL A 706 16.29 -3.80 18.38
C VAL A 706 15.22 -2.71 18.26
N GLY A 707 13.93 -3.06 18.18
CA GLY A 707 12.87 -2.08 17.97
C GLY A 707 12.97 -1.39 16.60
N CYS A 708 13.16 -2.15 15.52
CA CYS A 708 13.27 -1.56 14.17
C CYS A 708 12.00 -0.77 13.82
N ASN A 709 12.15 0.47 13.39
CA ASN A 709 11.05 1.26 12.85
C ASN A 709 10.70 0.77 11.44
N ILE A 710 9.41 0.60 11.22
CA ILE A 710 8.80 0.04 10.02
C ILE A 710 7.72 0.97 9.48
N THR A 711 7.48 0.87 8.19
CA THR A 711 6.33 1.49 7.53
C THR A 711 5.43 0.39 7.00
N LEU A 712 4.17 0.41 7.42
CA LEU A 712 3.12 -0.45 6.91
C LEU A 712 2.50 0.26 5.71
N ASN A 713 2.58 -0.35 4.53
CA ASN A 713 1.97 0.15 3.30
C ASN A 713 0.61 -0.53 3.16
N VAL A 714 -0.48 0.20 3.38
CA VAL A 714 -1.84 -0.33 3.62
C VAL A 714 -2.80 0.13 2.52
N LYS A 715 -3.53 -0.80 1.90
CA LYS A 715 -4.71 -0.49 1.07
C LYS A 715 -6.00 -0.74 1.85
N THR A 716 -6.02 -1.83 2.58
CA THR A 716 -7.04 -2.21 3.58
C THR A 716 -6.32 -2.90 4.74
N PRO A 717 -6.94 -3.05 5.92
CA PRO A 717 -6.31 -3.73 7.06
C PRO A 717 -5.82 -5.17 6.77
N ASP A 718 -6.32 -5.82 5.72
CA ASP A 718 -5.93 -7.16 5.26
C ASP A 718 -5.19 -7.17 3.89
N ILE A 719 -4.90 -6.00 3.31
CA ILE A 719 -4.08 -5.84 2.11
C ILE A 719 -2.98 -4.82 2.45
N PHE A 720 -1.86 -5.31 2.96
CA PHE A 720 -0.72 -4.48 3.32
C PHE A 720 0.62 -5.24 3.21
N PHE A 721 1.71 -4.50 3.19
CA PHE A 721 3.07 -5.03 3.33
C PHE A 721 4.00 -4.09 4.10
N VAL A 722 5.12 -4.59 4.61
CA VAL A 722 5.99 -3.84 5.54
C VAL A 722 7.29 -3.42 4.87
N THR A 723 7.67 -2.15 4.89
CA THR A 723 9.01 -1.67 4.47
C THR A 723 9.78 -1.12 5.66
N GLY A 724 11.10 -0.92 5.51
CA GLY A 724 11.86 -0.15 6.50
C GLY A 724 11.40 1.31 6.54
N ALA A 725 11.37 1.91 7.73
CA ALA A 725 11.16 3.36 7.86
C ALA A 725 12.28 4.15 7.16
N PRO A 726 12.07 5.45 6.85
CA PRO A 726 13.09 6.30 6.26
C PRO A 726 14.45 6.24 7.00
N PRO A 727 15.61 6.31 6.31
CA PRO A 727 16.91 6.01 6.94
C PRO A 727 17.39 7.02 7.99
N ASP A 728 16.80 8.21 8.04
CA ASP A 728 16.98 9.22 9.09
C ASP A 728 16.33 8.81 10.42
N VAL A 729 15.44 7.81 10.40
CA VAL A 729 14.78 7.27 11.59
C VAL A 729 15.57 6.06 12.14
N GLY A 730 16.17 6.23 13.32
CA GLY A 730 16.80 5.14 14.08
C GLY A 730 15.78 4.19 14.69
N PRO A 731 16.16 2.99 15.17
CA PRO A 731 17.54 2.50 15.30
C PRO A 731 18.06 1.74 14.07
N ASN A 732 17.18 1.40 13.12
CA ASN A 732 17.52 0.53 11.99
C ASN A 732 17.91 1.25 10.70
N LYS A 733 17.69 2.56 10.57
CA LYS A 733 18.07 3.35 9.38
C LYS A 733 17.52 2.75 8.08
N GLY A 734 16.26 2.31 8.15
CA GLY A 734 15.52 1.64 7.08
C GLY A 734 15.97 0.21 6.75
N GLU A 735 16.89 -0.38 7.51
CA GLU A 735 17.29 -1.79 7.34
C GLU A 735 16.30 -2.71 8.07
N LEU A 736 15.91 -3.83 7.46
CA LEU A 736 15.08 -4.85 8.13
C LEU A 736 15.67 -6.25 8.00
N CYS A 737 15.34 -7.11 8.97
CA CYS A 737 15.56 -8.54 8.87
C CYS A 737 14.31 -9.28 8.36
N PHE A 738 14.46 -10.56 8.04
CA PHE A 738 13.36 -11.39 7.54
C PHE A 738 12.10 -11.31 8.43
N ARG A 739 12.27 -11.34 9.76
CA ARG A 739 11.16 -11.24 10.73
C ARG A 739 10.41 -9.92 10.59
N GLY A 740 11.11 -8.79 10.57
CA GLY A 740 10.47 -7.47 10.41
C GLY A 740 9.86 -7.26 9.02
N ARG A 741 10.49 -7.79 7.95
CA ARG A 741 10.06 -7.53 6.57
C ARG A 741 8.89 -8.39 6.12
N PHE A 742 8.92 -9.68 6.42
CA PHE A 742 7.95 -10.66 5.91
C PHE A 742 7.20 -11.39 7.01
N GLY A 743 7.56 -11.15 8.27
CA GLY A 743 6.92 -11.78 9.41
C GLY A 743 5.43 -11.58 9.39
N TYR A 744 4.93 -10.39 9.04
CA TYR A 744 3.50 -10.04 9.00
C TYR A 744 2.60 -11.01 8.20
N GLN A 745 3.12 -11.83 7.27
CA GLN A 745 2.29 -12.71 6.45
C GLN A 745 1.46 -13.72 7.26
N HIS A 746 1.87 -14.11 8.48
CA HIS A 746 1.05 -14.91 9.40
C HIS A 746 -0.23 -14.22 9.89
N TYR A 747 -0.34 -12.89 9.78
CA TYR A 747 -1.61 -12.18 10.02
C TYR A 747 -2.61 -12.39 8.88
N LEU A 748 -2.13 -12.74 7.68
CA LEU A 748 -2.94 -12.86 6.46
C LEU A 748 -3.27 -14.32 6.09
N ASP A 749 -2.68 -15.31 6.76
CA ASP A 749 -2.83 -16.73 6.41
C ASP A 749 -4.11 -17.39 6.94
N GLY A 750 -4.91 -16.65 7.72
CA GLY A 750 -6.17 -17.12 8.31
C GLY A 750 -6.00 -18.01 9.55
N SER A 751 -4.79 -18.18 10.09
CA SER A 751 -4.53 -19.01 11.27
C SER A 751 -4.95 -18.37 12.60
N ARG A 752 -5.21 -17.05 12.58
CA ARG A 752 -5.55 -16.25 13.76
C ARG A 752 -6.96 -16.56 14.29
N LYS A 753 -7.11 -16.53 15.61
CA LYS A 753 -8.39 -16.65 16.31
C LYS A 753 -8.92 -15.27 16.69
N THR A 754 -10.18 -15.00 16.35
CA THR A 754 -10.83 -13.69 16.57
C THR A 754 -12.02 -13.77 17.52
N GLN A 755 -12.46 -14.97 17.91
CA GLN A 755 -13.59 -15.18 18.82
C GLN A 755 -13.13 -15.77 20.16
N PRO A 756 -13.69 -15.32 21.30
CA PRO A 756 -13.49 -15.98 22.59
C PRO A 756 -13.99 -17.43 22.58
N MET A 757 -13.36 -18.29 23.38
CA MET A 757 -13.79 -19.68 23.53
C MET A 757 -13.80 -20.12 24.99
N ILE A 758 -14.72 -21.01 25.34
CA ILE A 758 -14.79 -21.65 26.66
C ILE A 758 -14.82 -23.16 26.53
N ARG A 759 -14.22 -23.85 27.51
CA ARG A 759 -14.17 -25.31 27.53
C ARG A 759 -15.52 -25.88 27.95
N LYS A 760 -16.12 -26.69 27.06
CA LYS A 760 -17.34 -27.48 27.30
C LYS A 760 -17.10 -28.91 26.81
N ASN A 761 -17.36 -29.91 27.66
CA ASN A 761 -17.16 -31.33 27.32
C ASN A 761 -15.76 -31.61 26.73
N ASP A 762 -14.70 -31.14 27.41
CA ASP A 762 -13.29 -31.27 27.01
C ASP A 762 -12.89 -30.61 25.67
N GLN A 763 -13.74 -29.76 25.09
CA GLN A 763 -13.43 -29.00 23.87
C GLN A 763 -13.66 -27.51 24.06
N LEU A 764 -12.80 -26.69 23.46
CA LEU A 764 -13.02 -25.25 23.35
C LEU A 764 -14.08 -24.97 22.29
N VAL A 765 -15.11 -24.21 22.67
CA VAL A 765 -16.22 -23.82 21.80
C VAL A 765 -16.30 -22.30 21.78
N GLU A 766 -16.47 -21.71 20.60
CA GLU A 766 -16.67 -20.27 20.41
C GLU A 766 -17.87 -19.76 21.23
N CYS A 767 -17.71 -18.58 21.83
CA CYS A 767 -18.70 -17.95 22.69
C CYS A 767 -18.63 -16.42 22.60
N SER A 768 -19.61 -15.75 23.19
CA SER A 768 -19.59 -14.28 23.29
C SER A 768 -18.55 -13.80 24.31
N TRP A 769 -18.11 -12.54 24.18
CA TRP A 769 -17.23 -11.90 25.17
C TRP A 769 -17.82 -11.92 26.59
N GLU A 770 -19.13 -11.71 26.74
CA GLU A 770 -19.81 -11.73 28.04
C GLU A 770 -19.74 -13.12 28.68
N GLU A 771 -20.06 -14.18 27.93
CA GLU A 771 -19.95 -15.56 28.43
C GLU A 771 -18.51 -15.93 28.82
N ALA A 772 -17.52 -15.47 28.06
CA ALA A 772 -16.11 -15.68 28.37
C ALA A 772 -15.72 -14.99 29.67
N PHE A 773 -16.07 -13.72 29.86
CA PHE A 773 -15.78 -12.98 31.10
C PHE A 773 -16.50 -13.57 32.32
N ASP A 774 -17.76 -14.00 32.17
CA ASP A 774 -18.49 -14.72 33.22
C ASP A 774 -17.78 -16.02 33.65
N ALA A 775 -17.21 -16.75 32.69
CA ALA A 775 -16.46 -17.97 32.98
C ALA A 775 -15.15 -17.66 33.71
N VAL A 776 -14.44 -16.60 33.30
CA VAL A 776 -13.23 -16.10 33.98
C VAL A 776 -13.54 -15.73 35.43
N GLU A 777 -14.59 -14.94 35.68
CA GLU A 777 -14.98 -14.52 37.02
C GLU A 777 -15.29 -15.71 37.92
N LYS A 778 -16.12 -16.65 37.45
CA LYS A 778 -16.51 -17.84 38.21
C LYS A 778 -15.32 -18.75 38.50
N GLY A 779 -14.45 -18.99 37.51
CA GLY A 779 -13.28 -19.83 37.66
C GLY A 779 -12.30 -19.26 38.68
N PHE A 780 -11.88 -18.01 38.52
CA PHE A 780 -10.94 -17.41 39.47
C PHE A 780 -11.54 -17.17 40.86
N LYS A 781 -12.84 -16.85 40.97
CA LYS A 781 -13.50 -16.77 42.28
C LYS A 781 -13.39 -18.08 43.04
N THR A 782 -13.63 -19.21 42.37
CA THR A 782 -13.47 -20.55 42.94
C THR A 782 -12.03 -20.78 43.43
N ILE A 783 -11.04 -20.46 42.59
CA ILE A 783 -9.61 -20.56 42.98
C ILE A 783 -9.29 -19.70 44.20
N THR A 784 -9.75 -18.44 44.21
CA THR A 784 -9.47 -17.52 45.32
C THR A 784 -10.17 -17.91 46.61
N ASP A 785 -11.36 -18.51 46.53
CA ASP A 785 -12.13 -18.98 47.70
C ASP A 785 -11.51 -20.26 48.30
N GLU A 786 -10.99 -21.17 47.46
CA GLU A 786 -10.44 -22.47 47.90
C GLU A 786 -8.95 -22.42 48.25
N HIS A 787 -8.15 -21.67 47.49
CA HIS A 787 -6.68 -21.68 47.57
C HIS A 787 -6.07 -20.32 47.94
N GLY A 788 -6.90 -19.27 48.02
CA GLY A 788 -6.46 -17.91 48.31
C GLY A 788 -5.88 -17.19 47.10
N ARG A 789 -5.81 -15.86 47.17
CA ARG A 789 -5.37 -14.97 46.08
C ARG A 789 -3.93 -15.21 45.63
N ASP A 790 -3.07 -15.64 46.55
CA ASP A 790 -1.66 -15.95 46.27
C ASP A 790 -1.46 -17.27 45.47
N SER A 791 -2.53 -18.00 45.19
CA SER A 791 -2.50 -19.18 44.29
C SER A 791 -2.71 -18.81 42.82
N VAL A 792 -2.92 -17.53 42.51
CA VAL A 792 -3.10 -17.03 41.14
C VAL A 792 -1.80 -16.43 40.61
N ILE A 793 -1.47 -16.74 39.36
CA ILE A 793 -0.36 -16.14 38.61
C ILE A 793 -0.88 -15.36 37.40
N VAL A 794 -0.26 -14.22 37.12
CA VAL A 794 -0.46 -13.46 35.87
C VAL A 794 0.84 -13.46 35.10
N SER A 795 0.81 -13.97 33.86
CA SER A 795 1.95 -13.99 32.97
C SER A 795 1.70 -13.12 31.75
N ALA A 796 2.70 -12.37 31.30
CA ALA A 796 2.57 -11.55 30.10
C ALA A 796 3.83 -11.58 29.23
N SER A 797 3.61 -11.59 27.92
CA SER A 797 4.66 -11.51 26.92
C SER A 797 5.23 -10.10 26.81
N PRO A 798 6.55 -9.94 26.60
CA PRO A 798 7.12 -8.64 26.29
C PRO A 798 6.77 -8.18 24.85
N LYS A 799 5.87 -8.87 24.16
CA LYS A 799 5.27 -8.37 22.90
C LYS A 799 4.12 -7.39 23.12
N LEU A 800 3.59 -7.33 24.34
CA LEU A 800 2.59 -6.35 24.73
C LEU A 800 3.24 -4.96 24.84
N THR A 801 2.44 -3.90 24.70
CA THR A 801 2.89 -2.52 24.87
C THR A 801 3.20 -2.21 26.33
N ASN A 802 3.92 -1.11 26.58
CA ASN A 802 4.25 -0.66 27.93
C ASN A 802 2.99 -0.43 28.77
N GLU A 803 1.94 0.11 28.16
CA GLU A 803 0.64 0.39 28.75
C GLU A 803 -0.10 -0.91 29.08
N GLU A 804 -0.14 -1.86 28.15
CA GLU A 804 -0.74 -3.17 28.37
C GLU A 804 -0.02 -3.93 29.50
N LEU A 805 1.31 -3.87 29.56
CA LEU A 805 2.12 -4.48 30.61
C LEU A 805 1.94 -3.81 31.97
N TYR A 806 1.83 -2.48 32.00
CA TYR A 806 1.51 -1.72 33.21
C TYR A 806 0.13 -2.12 33.74
N LEU A 807 -0.88 -2.18 32.87
CA LEU A 807 -2.23 -2.58 33.23
C LEU A 807 -2.31 -4.05 33.66
N ALA A 808 -1.58 -4.96 33.01
CA ALA A 808 -1.50 -6.36 33.43
C ALA A 808 -0.85 -6.50 34.82
N GLY A 809 0.19 -5.69 35.10
CA GLY A 809 0.84 -5.64 36.40
C GLY A 809 -0.07 -5.08 37.49
N ARG A 810 -0.84 -4.02 37.14
CA ARG A 810 -1.87 -3.45 38.01
C ARG A 810 -3.01 -4.45 38.26
N LEU A 811 -3.51 -5.14 37.23
CA LEU A 811 -4.50 -6.21 37.37
C LEU A 811 -4.07 -7.26 38.41
N ALA A 812 -2.81 -7.70 38.35
CA ALA A 812 -2.28 -8.67 39.31
C ALA A 812 -2.21 -8.11 40.74
N ARG A 813 -1.61 -6.93 40.92
CA ARG A 813 -1.31 -6.39 42.26
C ARG A 813 -2.47 -5.64 42.92
N ASP A 814 -3.20 -4.83 42.15
CA ASP A 814 -4.30 -3.97 42.61
C ASP A 814 -5.61 -4.77 42.72
N SER A 815 -5.95 -5.53 41.66
CA SER A 815 -7.25 -6.21 41.55
C SER A 815 -7.22 -7.60 42.16
N ILE A 816 -6.33 -8.49 41.68
CA ILE A 816 -6.23 -9.87 42.18
C ILE A 816 -5.57 -9.90 43.58
N GLN A 817 -4.69 -8.93 43.87
CA GLN A 817 -3.83 -8.89 45.05
C GLN A 817 -2.87 -10.09 45.11
N THR A 818 -2.09 -10.26 44.04
CA THR A 818 -0.96 -11.18 43.96
C THR A 818 0.27 -10.48 43.39
N ASN A 819 1.47 -10.78 43.90
CA ASN A 819 2.75 -10.39 43.29
C ASN A 819 3.34 -11.52 42.45
N ASN A 820 2.58 -12.61 42.22
CA ASN A 820 2.97 -13.68 41.30
C ASN A 820 2.80 -13.22 39.85
N ILE A 821 3.68 -12.31 39.42
CA ILE A 821 3.81 -11.88 38.04
C ILE A 821 5.10 -12.40 37.44
N THR A 822 5.06 -12.81 36.18
CA THR A 822 6.25 -13.30 35.46
C THR A 822 6.08 -13.16 33.95
N SER A 823 7.18 -13.30 33.23
CA SER A 823 7.15 -13.70 31.83
C SER A 823 7.84 -15.06 31.72
N PHE A 824 7.21 -16.03 31.04
CA PHE A 824 7.83 -17.33 30.79
C PHE A 824 9.04 -17.23 29.85
N HIS A 825 9.18 -16.13 29.10
CA HIS A 825 10.41 -15.82 28.36
C HIS A 825 11.59 -15.50 29.30
N ARG A 826 11.34 -14.85 30.45
CA ARG A 826 12.37 -14.52 31.45
C ARG A 826 12.73 -15.68 32.36
N GLN A 827 11.76 -16.51 32.74
CA GLN A 827 11.88 -17.42 33.87
C GLN A 827 13.03 -18.44 33.76
N ILE A 828 13.49 -18.75 32.54
CA ILE A 828 14.65 -19.62 32.32
C ILE A 828 15.96 -19.01 32.84
N ASN A 829 16.10 -17.69 32.80
CA ASN A 829 17.32 -16.94 33.09
C ASN A 829 17.08 -15.79 34.06
N ASP A 830 16.10 -15.96 34.92
CA ASP A 830 15.55 -14.94 35.80
C ASP A 830 16.60 -14.26 36.71
N ALA A 831 17.64 -15.00 37.11
CA ALA A 831 18.76 -14.45 37.89
C ALA A 831 19.57 -13.37 37.14
N ASP A 832 19.65 -13.44 35.81
CA ASP A 832 20.46 -12.49 35.04
C ASP A 832 19.78 -11.14 34.86
N TYR A 833 18.45 -11.08 34.97
CA TYR A 833 17.65 -9.84 34.84
C TYR A 833 17.87 -8.85 35.98
N HIS A 834 18.45 -9.33 37.08
CA HIS A 834 18.80 -8.55 38.26
C HIS A 834 20.28 -8.75 38.64
N ALA A 835 21.09 -9.30 37.73
CA ALA A 835 22.47 -9.66 38.02
C ALA A 835 23.39 -8.45 38.20
N LEU A 836 23.00 -7.24 37.83
CA LEU A 836 23.80 -6.04 38.01
C LEU A 836 23.20 -5.06 39.02
N ASP A 837 22.04 -5.38 39.60
CA ASP A 837 21.32 -4.48 40.51
C ASP A 837 22.17 -4.15 41.75
N ASP A 838 22.96 -5.10 42.25
CA ASP A 838 23.90 -4.93 43.37
C ASP A 838 25.23 -4.25 42.98
N ILE A 839 25.51 -4.07 41.68
CA ILE A 839 26.76 -3.50 41.16
C ILE A 839 26.55 -2.06 40.68
N VAL A 840 25.56 -1.83 39.83
CA VAL A 840 25.30 -0.53 39.17
C VAL A 840 23.90 0.02 39.44
N GLY A 841 23.13 -0.60 40.33
CA GLY A 841 21.80 -0.16 40.77
C GLY A 841 20.65 -0.80 39.99
N THR A 842 20.77 -0.97 38.67
CA THR A 842 19.77 -1.70 37.87
C THR A 842 20.41 -2.34 36.65
N THR A 843 19.95 -3.54 36.29
CA THR A 843 20.42 -4.30 35.13
C THR A 843 19.82 -3.77 33.82
N PHE A 844 20.42 -2.72 33.27
CA PHE A 844 20.12 -2.17 31.94
C PHE A 844 21.37 -2.05 31.07
N ALA A 845 21.18 -1.80 29.77
CA ALA A 845 22.25 -1.38 28.90
C ALA A 845 22.82 -0.03 29.38
N THR A 846 24.14 0.12 29.34
CA THR A 846 24.83 1.39 29.62
C THR A 846 25.38 2.05 28.37
N ALA A 847 25.31 1.37 27.22
CA ALA A 847 25.66 1.89 25.90
C ALA A 847 24.41 2.12 25.05
N THR A 848 24.52 3.06 24.11
CA THR A 848 23.49 3.43 23.12
C THR A 848 23.91 3.01 21.71
N ASP A 849 23.01 3.18 20.72
CA ASP A 849 23.39 2.99 19.30
C ASP A 849 24.57 3.90 18.89
N ASP A 850 24.64 5.13 19.40
CA ASP A 850 25.74 6.06 19.09
C ASP A 850 27.08 5.54 19.62
N ASP A 851 27.07 4.89 20.79
CA ASP A 851 28.30 4.30 21.35
C ASP A 851 28.81 3.15 20.47
N ILE A 852 27.91 2.34 19.91
CA ILE A 852 28.28 1.31 18.92
C ILE A 852 28.93 1.96 17.70
N GLN A 853 28.34 3.02 17.15
CA GLN A 853 28.90 3.70 15.98
C GLN A 853 30.27 4.33 16.26
N ASN A 854 30.59 4.66 17.51
CA ASN A 854 31.83 5.31 17.91
C ASN A 854 32.87 4.37 18.55
N ALA A 855 32.55 3.08 18.71
CA ALA A 855 33.44 2.11 19.33
C ALA A 855 34.72 1.83 18.50
N ASP A 856 35.84 1.67 19.21
CA ASP A 856 37.12 1.23 18.66
C ASP A 856 37.33 -0.28 18.81
N LEU A 857 36.71 -0.88 19.83
CA LEU A 857 36.79 -2.29 20.16
C LEU A 857 35.43 -2.84 20.62
N TYR A 858 34.97 -3.91 19.98
CA TYR A 858 33.86 -4.71 20.48
C TYR A 858 34.33 -5.91 21.30
N LEU A 859 33.62 -6.23 22.37
CA LEU A 859 33.79 -7.48 23.12
C LEU A 859 32.46 -8.23 23.17
N PHE A 860 32.36 -9.31 22.38
CA PHE A 860 31.19 -10.17 22.35
C PHE A 860 31.36 -11.32 23.33
N LEU A 861 30.35 -11.54 24.17
CA LEU A 861 30.34 -12.63 25.15
C LEU A 861 29.11 -13.52 24.96
N GLY A 862 29.34 -14.77 24.54
CA GLY A 862 28.38 -15.86 24.59
C GLY A 862 27.17 -15.79 23.65
N GLY A 863 26.94 -14.69 22.95
CA GLY A 863 25.81 -14.49 22.03
C GLY A 863 26.18 -14.52 20.54
N ASN A 864 25.16 -14.39 19.67
CA ASN A 864 25.35 -14.22 18.22
C ASN A 864 24.42 -13.13 17.67
N PRO A 865 24.83 -11.84 17.74
CA PRO A 865 24.00 -10.72 17.33
C PRO A 865 23.51 -10.79 15.88
N CYS A 866 24.28 -11.36 14.95
CA CYS A 866 23.87 -11.47 13.54
C CYS A 866 22.63 -12.37 13.34
N PHE A 867 22.33 -13.25 14.29
CA PHE A 867 21.16 -14.12 14.27
C PHE A 867 20.07 -13.63 15.25
N GLU A 868 20.46 -13.30 16.47
CA GLU A 868 19.56 -12.92 17.55
C GLU A 868 18.94 -11.52 17.33
N ASN A 869 19.78 -10.56 16.92
CA ASN A 869 19.43 -9.15 16.68
C ASN A 869 20.03 -8.67 15.34
N PRO A 870 19.58 -9.20 14.18
CA PRO A 870 20.34 -9.14 12.93
C PRO A 870 20.75 -7.73 12.47
N VAL A 871 19.84 -6.75 12.56
CA VAL A 871 20.13 -5.37 12.16
C VAL A 871 21.29 -4.78 12.97
N LEU A 872 21.27 -4.95 14.29
CA LEU A 872 22.35 -4.53 15.18
C LEU A 872 23.66 -5.28 14.86
N GLY A 873 23.57 -6.59 14.66
CA GLY A 873 24.71 -7.42 14.27
C GLY A 873 25.33 -6.99 12.94
N TRP A 874 24.54 -6.59 11.95
CA TRP A 874 25.02 -6.09 10.66
C TRP A 874 25.71 -4.73 10.79
N GLN A 875 25.18 -3.81 11.61
CA GLN A 875 25.82 -2.54 11.92
C GLN A 875 27.22 -2.75 12.54
N MET A 876 27.32 -3.62 13.54
CA MET A 876 28.61 -3.97 14.17
C MET A 876 29.57 -4.64 13.19
N LYS A 877 29.10 -5.62 12.41
CA LYS A 877 29.88 -6.33 11.40
C LYS A 877 30.45 -5.37 10.34
N ARG A 878 29.65 -4.38 9.90
CA ARG A 878 30.07 -3.31 8.98
C ARG A 878 31.19 -2.46 9.59
N ARG A 879 31.05 -2.02 10.84
CA ARG A 879 32.10 -1.29 11.58
C ARG A 879 33.41 -2.09 11.68
N MET A 880 33.32 -3.38 12.00
CA MET A 880 34.51 -4.27 12.08
C MET A 880 35.28 -4.35 10.75
N ARG A 881 34.59 -4.30 9.60
CA ARG A 881 35.24 -4.27 8.28
C ARG A 881 35.97 -2.95 7.99
N HIS A 882 35.57 -1.87 8.64
CA HIS A 882 36.15 -0.54 8.50
C HIS A 882 37.18 -0.21 9.59
N GLY A 883 37.66 -1.22 10.33
CA GLY A 883 38.82 -1.10 11.21
C GLY A 883 38.52 -1.22 12.70
N THR A 884 37.25 -1.26 13.12
CA THR A 884 36.90 -1.53 14.53
C THR A 884 37.37 -2.93 14.92
N LYS A 885 38.15 -3.02 16.00
CA LYS A 885 38.67 -4.30 16.49
C LYS A 885 37.56 -5.08 17.19
N ALA A 886 37.74 -6.39 17.33
CA ALA A 886 36.77 -7.20 18.06
C ALA A 886 37.40 -8.40 18.77
N ILE A 887 36.91 -8.66 19.98
CA ILE A 887 37.15 -9.89 20.74
C ILE A 887 35.83 -10.66 20.75
N VAL A 888 35.88 -11.92 20.35
CA VAL A 888 34.70 -12.81 20.38
C VAL A 888 34.99 -13.95 21.35
N ILE A 889 34.21 -14.04 22.43
CA ILE A 889 34.28 -15.12 23.42
C ILE A 889 33.05 -16.02 23.26
N ASN A 890 33.21 -17.08 22.48
CA ASN A 890 32.17 -18.08 22.17
C ASN A 890 32.83 -19.46 22.00
N SER A 891 32.19 -20.52 22.47
CA SER A 891 32.65 -21.91 22.33
C SER A 891 32.54 -22.44 20.90
N SER A 892 31.67 -21.85 20.08
CA SER A 892 31.48 -22.20 18.67
C SER A 892 31.79 -21.03 17.73
N GLU A 893 32.14 -21.36 16.49
CA GLU A 893 32.31 -20.37 15.43
C GLU A 893 30.97 -19.69 15.10
N ILE A 894 30.98 -18.35 14.96
CA ILE A 894 29.82 -17.52 14.58
C ILE A 894 30.21 -16.56 13.44
N ASP A 895 29.25 -15.89 12.81
CA ASP A 895 29.50 -15.01 11.66
C ASP A 895 30.53 -13.88 11.93
N LEU A 896 30.67 -13.46 13.19
CA LEU A 896 31.59 -12.40 13.60
C LEU A 896 33.05 -12.88 13.78
N THR A 897 33.30 -14.18 13.97
CA THR A 897 34.67 -14.69 14.25
C THR A 897 35.64 -14.40 13.12
N LYS A 898 35.17 -14.42 11.87
CA LYS A 898 35.97 -14.13 10.66
C LYS A 898 36.54 -12.73 10.62
N TYR A 899 35.94 -11.80 11.38
CA TYR A 899 36.36 -10.40 11.48
C TYR A 899 36.98 -10.08 12.83
N ALA A 900 37.01 -11.04 13.76
CA ALA A 900 37.52 -10.84 15.10
C ALA A 900 39.05 -10.70 15.09
N SER A 901 39.56 -9.77 15.88
CA SER A 901 40.99 -9.67 16.19
C SER A 901 41.47 -10.86 17.02
N VAL A 902 40.61 -11.35 17.91
CA VAL A 902 40.79 -12.59 18.66
C VAL A 902 39.45 -13.32 18.80
N TRP A 903 39.43 -14.62 18.49
CA TRP A 903 38.35 -15.52 18.88
C TRP A 903 38.85 -16.45 19.99
N ALA A 904 38.29 -16.28 21.19
CA ALA A 904 38.47 -17.14 22.33
C ALA A 904 37.38 -18.23 22.34
N ASP A 905 37.78 -19.40 21.86
CA ASP A 905 37.03 -20.66 21.82
C ASP A 905 36.96 -21.30 23.20
N THR A 906 36.33 -20.58 24.14
CA THR A 906 36.20 -21.03 25.53
C THR A 906 35.34 -22.29 25.65
N ARG A 907 35.66 -23.18 26.57
CA ARG A 907 34.79 -24.32 26.92
C ARG A 907 33.48 -23.78 27.49
N ARG A 908 32.38 -24.45 27.15
CA ARG A 908 31.05 -24.10 27.68
C ARG A 908 31.07 -24.08 29.22
N GLY A 909 30.43 -23.08 29.81
CA GLY A 909 30.39 -22.95 31.28
C GLY A 909 31.61 -22.29 31.92
N THR A 910 32.62 -21.86 31.14
CA THR A 910 33.90 -21.37 31.71
C THR A 910 34.24 -19.92 31.39
N SER A 911 33.35 -19.15 30.75
CA SER A 911 33.62 -17.76 30.37
C SER A 911 33.92 -16.85 31.57
N THR A 912 33.26 -17.05 32.71
CA THR A 912 33.57 -16.33 33.97
C THR A 912 35.01 -16.59 34.43
N VAL A 913 35.51 -17.83 34.31
CA VAL A 913 36.89 -18.18 34.66
C VAL A 913 37.87 -17.46 33.73
N LEU A 914 37.57 -17.45 32.43
CA LEU A 914 38.37 -16.73 31.44
C LEU A 914 38.43 -15.22 31.74
N LEU A 915 37.27 -14.59 32.01
CA LEU A 915 37.19 -13.16 32.34
C LEU A 915 37.97 -12.83 33.62
N ASN A 916 37.86 -13.68 34.66
CA ASN A 916 38.62 -13.52 35.89
C ASN A 916 40.14 -13.59 35.65
N GLY A 917 40.60 -14.54 34.83
CA GLY A 917 42.01 -14.62 34.46
C GLY A 917 42.49 -13.42 33.64
N ILE A 918 41.66 -12.90 32.72
CA ILE A 918 41.95 -11.66 31.97
C ILE A 918 42.09 -10.46 32.94
N MET A 919 41.15 -10.30 33.87
CA MET A 919 41.20 -9.23 34.88
C MET A 919 42.44 -9.35 35.77
N ALA A 920 42.79 -10.58 36.20
CA ALA A 920 43.99 -10.83 37.00
C ALA A 920 45.27 -10.40 36.27
N GLU A 921 45.38 -10.71 34.97
CA GLU A 921 46.51 -10.29 34.15
C GLU A 921 46.54 -8.77 33.91
N LEU A 922 45.39 -8.11 33.71
CA LEU A 922 45.32 -6.64 33.63
C LEU A 922 45.81 -5.98 34.92
N ILE A 923 45.44 -6.53 36.08
CA ILE A 923 45.90 -6.05 37.40
C ILE A 923 47.40 -6.29 37.58
N ARG A 924 47.93 -7.47 37.21
CA ARG A 924 49.37 -7.78 37.35
C ARG A 924 50.27 -6.88 36.50
N ASN A 925 49.75 -6.38 35.39
CA ASN A 925 50.48 -5.55 34.44
C ASN A 925 50.23 -4.03 34.63
N ASP A 926 49.55 -3.63 35.71
CA ASP A 926 49.16 -2.24 36.02
C ASP A 926 48.39 -1.57 34.85
N LYS A 927 47.46 -2.31 34.23
CA LYS A 927 46.62 -1.89 33.09
C LYS A 927 45.17 -1.64 33.48
N ILE A 928 44.96 -1.09 34.67
CA ILE A 928 43.63 -0.77 35.22
C ILE A 928 43.45 0.74 35.36
N ASN A 929 42.20 1.21 35.42
CA ASN A 929 41.89 2.62 35.61
C ASN A 929 41.73 2.96 37.11
N GLU A 930 42.85 3.26 37.77
CA GLU A 930 42.84 3.54 39.21
C GLU A 930 41.99 4.76 39.59
N SER A 931 41.96 5.82 38.76
CA SER A 931 41.15 7.02 39.04
C SER A 931 39.67 6.68 39.10
N PHE A 932 39.17 5.99 38.06
CA PHE A 932 37.77 5.57 38.01
C PHE A 932 37.43 4.65 39.18
N ILE A 933 38.29 3.66 39.46
CA ILE A 933 38.09 2.70 40.53
C ILE A 933 37.98 3.40 41.89
N ASN A 934 38.89 4.32 42.19
CA ASN A 934 38.93 5.03 43.48
C ASN A 934 37.73 5.99 43.66
N GLU A 935 37.24 6.59 42.56
CA GLU A 935 36.15 7.57 42.60
C GLU A 935 34.76 6.92 42.57
N ASN A 936 34.61 5.78 41.88
CA ASN A 936 33.29 5.23 41.52
C ASN A 936 33.03 3.81 42.09
N THR A 937 33.93 3.27 42.92
CA THR A 937 33.78 1.93 43.49
C THR A 937 34.11 1.90 44.98
N THR A 938 33.59 0.91 45.72
CA THR A 938 33.73 0.84 47.19
C THR A 938 34.52 -0.36 47.70
N ASN A 939 34.57 -1.49 46.97
CA ASN A 939 35.11 -2.77 47.45
C ASN A 939 36.20 -3.40 46.54
N PHE A 940 36.86 -2.61 45.69
CA PHE A 940 37.79 -3.15 44.69
C PHE A 940 38.98 -3.93 45.28
N ASN A 941 39.51 -3.55 46.44
CA ASN A 941 40.66 -4.24 47.05
C ASN A 941 40.36 -5.71 47.35
N GLN A 942 39.16 -6.02 47.83
CA GLN A 942 38.74 -7.40 48.08
C GLN A 942 38.64 -8.20 46.77
N THR A 943 38.04 -7.60 45.73
CA THR A 943 37.96 -8.20 44.40
C THR A 943 39.35 -8.44 43.81
N LYS A 944 40.28 -7.48 43.98
CA LYS A 944 41.68 -7.57 43.54
C LYS A 944 42.40 -8.75 44.18
N GLU A 945 42.26 -8.94 45.50
CA GLU A 945 42.87 -10.08 46.21
C GLU A 945 42.36 -11.43 45.70
N GLU A 946 41.06 -11.56 45.45
CA GLU A 946 40.49 -12.80 44.91
C GLU A 946 40.93 -13.08 43.47
N LEU A 947 40.92 -12.07 42.60
CA LEU A 947 41.37 -12.20 41.21
C LEU A 947 42.85 -12.58 41.11
N LEU A 948 43.70 -12.04 41.99
CA LEU A 948 45.13 -12.34 41.96
C LEU A 948 45.48 -13.79 42.37
N LYS A 949 44.55 -14.55 42.96
CA LYS A 949 44.71 -15.98 43.21
C LYS A 949 44.69 -16.82 41.92
N THR A 950 44.08 -16.32 40.85
CA THR A 950 43.93 -17.05 39.59
C THR A 950 45.21 -16.94 38.75
N ASN A 951 45.83 -18.05 38.35
CA ASN A 951 47.01 -18.01 37.47
C ASN A 951 46.64 -18.25 35.98
N LEU A 952 47.51 -17.79 35.07
CA LEU A 952 47.27 -17.84 33.62
C LEU A 952 47.16 -19.28 33.08
N ASP A 953 48.05 -20.18 33.52
CA ASP A 953 48.09 -21.57 33.03
C ASP A 953 46.84 -22.36 33.47
N GLU A 954 46.37 -22.13 34.70
CA GLU A 954 45.13 -22.69 35.24
C GLU A 954 43.91 -22.13 34.50
N THR A 955 43.86 -20.81 34.28
CA THR A 955 42.81 -20.18 33.48
C THR A 955 42.74 -20.80 32.10
N ALA A 956 43.88 -20.94 31.42
CA ALA A 956 43.97 -21.56 30.11
C ALA A 956 43.55 -23.03 30.12
N ASN A 957 43.97 -23.78 31.15
CA ASN A 957 43.61 -25.19 31.28
C ASN A 957 42.11 -25.40 31.53
N ILE A 958 41.47 -24.58 32.38
CA ILE A 958 40.03 -24.70 32.68
C ILE A 958 39.20 -24.20 31.49
N SER A 959 39.47 -22.99 31.02
CA SER A 959 38.72 -22.36 29.94
C SER A 959 38.97 -23.02 28.58
N GLY A 960 40.08 -23.72 28.40
CA GLY A 960 40.51 -24.27 27.11
C GLY A 960 41.07 -23.23 26.14
N VAL A 961 41.11 -21.94 26.52
CA VAL A 961 41.68 -20.86 25.70
C VAL A 961 43.19 -20.84 25.91
N THR A 962 43.96 -20.82 24.83
CA THR A 962 45.42 -20.85 24.94
C THR A 962 45.97 -19.60 25.63
N PRO A 963 47.07 -19.70 26.40
CA PRO A 963 47.68 -18.55 27.06
C PRO A 963 48.00 -17.38 26.10
N ASP A 964 48.41 -17.68 24.85
CA ASP A 964 48.69 -16.67 23.84
C ASP A 964 47.45 -15.88 23.42
N LYS A 965 46.29 -16.54 23.29
CA LYS A 965 45.01 -15.86 23.02
C LYS A 965 44.61 -14.96 24.19
N ILE A 966 44.77 -15.45 25.43
CA ILE A 966 44.48 -14.66 26.64
C ILE A 966 45.37 -13.42 26.70
N LYS A 967 46.69 -13.56 26.49
CA LYS A 967 47.62 -12.43 26.44
C LYS A 967 47.26 -11.41 25.37
N LYS A 968 46.85 -11.87 24.18
CA LYS A 968 46.41 -10.98 23.09
C LYS A 968 45.12 -10.22 23.44
N ILE A 969 44.20 -10.84 24.19
CA ILE A 969 43.01 -10.15 24.70
C ILE A 969 43.41 -9.08 25.72
N VAL A 970 44.29 -9.42 26.68
CA VAL A 970 44.82 -8.47 27.66
C VAL A 970 45.50 -7.30 26.96
N GLU A 971 46.33 -7.55 25.95
CA GLU A 971 47.00 -6.52 25.15
C GLU A 971 46.00 -5.55 24.50
N LEU A 972 44.93 -6.08 23.89
CA LEU A 972 43.88 -5.25 23.27
C LEU A 972 43.14 -4.38 24.30
N LEU A 973 42.82 -4.93 25.46
CA LEU A 973 42.11 -4.24 26.53
C LEU A 973 42.99 -3.27 27.33
N SER A 974 44.32 -3.39 27.23
CA SER A 974 45.28 -2.59 28.00
C SER A 974 45.43 -1.13 27.54
N ASN A 975 44.82 -0.75 26.41
CA ASN A 975 44.91 0.61 25.89
C ASN A 975 43.76 1.49 26.44
N PRO A 976 44.05 2.47 27.32
CA PRO A 976 43.02 3.27 27.98
C PRO A 976 42.25 4.20 27.02
N GLU A 977 42.85 4.56 25.89
CA GLU A 977 42.24 5.47 24.90
C GLU A 977 41.16 4.79 24.06
N LEU A 978 41.09 3.45 24.04
CA LEU A 978 40.09 2.75 23.23
C LEU A 978 38.70 2.88 23.84
N LYS A 979 37.73 3.16 22.97
CA LYS A 979 36.31 3.06 23.26
C LYS A 979 35.86 1.61 23.15
N ILE A 980 35.37 1.04 24.24
CA ILE A 980 35.08 -0.39 24.36
C ILE A 980 33.59 -0.61 24.56
N VAL A 981 32.95 -1.28 23.61
CA VAL A 981 31.55 -1.69 23.72
C VAL A 981 31.48 -3.20 23.90
N THR A 982 30.90 -3.62 25.02
CA THR A 982 30.63 -5.03 25.32
C THR A 982 29.22 -5.39 24.88
N VAL A 983 29.03 -6.60 24.36
CA VAL A 983 27.73 -7.06 23.86
C VAL A 983 27.40 -8.39 24.53
N TYR A 984 26.27 -8.39 25.24
CA TYR A 984 25.75 -9.55 25.95
C TYR A 984 24.25 -9.70 25.67
N ASN A 985 23.82 -10.94 25.40
CA ASN A 985 22.40 -11.25 25.24
C ASN A 985 21.92 -12.05 26.45
N ILE A 986 20.97 -11.49 27.19
CA ILE A 986 20.49 -12.02 28.47
C ILE A 986 19.70 -13.33 28.36
N GLU A 987 19.24 -13.65 27.14
CA GLU A 987 18.47 -14.85 26.85
C GLU A 987 19.26 -15.90 26.05
N SER A 988 20.47 -15.57 25.60
CA SER A 988 21.24 -16.50 24.75
C SER A 988 21.56 -17.79 25.49
N ARG A 989 21.30 -18.92 24.83
CA ARG A 989 21.60 -20.26 25.36
C ARG A 989 22.84 -20.88 24.75
N ILE A 990 23.55 -20.13 23.90
CA ILE A 990 24.69 -20.65 23.14
C ILE A 990 25.82 -20.99 24.11
N ASP A 991 26.29 -20.00 24.88
CA ASP A 991 27.36 -20.13 25.86
C ASP A 991 27.12 -19.25 27.07
N ARG A 992 26.96 -19.87 28.24
CA ARG A 992 26.79 -19.17 29.51
C ARG A 992 27.67 -19.76 30.60
N SER A 993 28.00 -18.94 31.58
CA SER A 993 28.61 -19.37 32.84
C SER A 993 28.06 -18.57 34.01
N THR A 994 28.02 -19.17 35.19
CA THR A 994 27.52 -18.49 36.39
C THR A 994 28.29 -17.18 36.62
N ASN A 995 27.54 -16.08 36.83
CA ASN A 995 28.08 -14.73 37.07
C ASN A 995 28.90 -14.13 35.92
N ASP A 996 28.72 -14.58 34.68
CA ASP A 996 29.47 -14.02 33.54
C ASP A 996 29.14 -12.55 33.26
N LEU A 997 27.87 -12.15 33.36
CA LEU A 997 27.45 -10.75 33.25
C LEU A 997 28.07 -9.87 34.36
N LYS A 998 28.11 -10.36 35.60
CA LYS A 998 28.80 -9.69 36.71
C LYS A 998 30.30 -9.54 36.44
N ALA A 999 30.95 -10.60 35.95
CA ALA A 999 32.37 -10.56 35.61
C ALA A 999 32.66 -9.61 34.44
N LEU A 1000 31.79 -9.55 33.43
CA LEU A 1000 31.90 -8.62 32.31
C LEU A 1000 31.77 -7.16 32.78
N MET A 1001 30.76 -6.85 33.60
CA MET A 1001 30.62 -5.49 34.16
C MET A 1001 31.79 -5.12 35.07
N THR A 1002 32.28 -6.06 35.89
CA THR A 1002 33.48 -5.85 36.71
C THR A 1002 34.70 -5.52 35.87
N LEU A 1003 34.92 -6.24 34.76
CA LEU A 1003 35.99 -5.94 33.81
C LEU A 1003 35.84 -4.52 33.24
N MET A 1004 34.63 -4.12 32.85
CA MET A 1004 34.37 -2.77 32.34
C MET A 1004 34.63 -1.68 33.39
N MET A 1005 34.29 -1.91 34.66
CA MET A 1005 34.62 -1.00 35.76
C MET A 1005 36.12 -0.92 36.01
N ILE A 1006 36.85 -2.05 35.95
CA ILE A 1006 38.32 -2.09 36.08
C ILE A 1006 39.00 -1.24 35.00
N LEU A 1007 38.43 -1.22 33.79
CA LEU A 1007 38.91 -0.41 32.68
C LEU A 1007 38.39 1.04 32.71
N GLY A 1008 37.40 1.36 33.56
CA GLY A 1008 36.73 2.66 33.62
C GLY A 1008 35.86 2.96 32.39
N LYS A 1009 35.21 1.93 31.83
CA LYS A 1009 34.49 1.97 30.53
C LYS A 1009 32.96 1.84 30.66
N VAL A 1010 32.38 2.19 31.80
CA VAL A 1010 30.93 2.04 32.10
C VAL A 1010 30.12 3.31 31.81
N SER A 1011 30.74 4.49 31.86
CA SER A 1011 30.10 5.81 31.66
C SER A 1011 30.97 6.74 30.80
N ASP A 1012 31.77 6.14 29.92
CA ASP A 1012 32.68 6.83 29.01
C ASP A 1012 32.03 6.93 27.62
N ASN A 1013 32.05 8.11 26.99
CA ASN A 1013 31.34 8.35 25.73
C ASN A 1013 31.95 7.49 24.60
N GLY A 1014 31.18 6.53 24.08
CA GLY A 1014 31.63 5.51 23.14
C GLY A 1014 31.95 4.15 23.77
N SER A 1015 31.79 3.98 25.08
CA SER A 1015 32.04 2.72 25.79
C SER A 1015 30.83 2.31 26.63
N GLY A 1016 30.66 1.01 26.86
CA GLY A 1016 29.64 0.52 27.78
C GLY A 1016 29.19 -0.91 27.51
N LEU A 1017 28.06 -1.27 28.13
CA LEU A 1017 27.40 -2.55 27.98
C LEU A 1017 26.16 -2.41 27.11
N VAL A 1018 26.16 -3.12 25.98
CA VAL A 1018 24.97 -3.41 25.19
C VAL A 1018 24.37 -4.69 25.76
N LEU A 1019 23.16 -4.56 26.32
CA LEU A 1019 22.38 -5.68 26.83
C LEU A 1019 21.19 -5.93 25.90
N THR A 1020 21.22 -7.02 25.14
CA THR A 1020 20.14 -7.37 24.21
C THR A 1020 19.31 -8.56 24.67
N SER A 1021 18.15 -8.71 24.04
CA SER A 1021 17.25 -9.86 24.18
C SER A 1021 16.74 -10.31 22.81
N THR A 1022 16.33 -11.58 22.74
CA THR A 1022 15.66 -12.15 21.57
C THR A 1022 14.21 -11.69 21.42
N GLN A 1023 13.61 -11.16 22.49
CA GLN A 1023 12.27 -10.59 22.52
C GLN A 1023 12.30 -9.06 22.38
N CYS A 1024 11.23 -8.46 21.86
CA CYS A 1024 11.03 -7.01 21.91
C CYS A 1024 10.64 -6.56 23.33
N ASN A 1025 10.56 -5.24 23.54
CA ASN A 1025 9.99 -4.56 24.71
C ASN A 1025 10.40 -5.04 26.12
N LEU A 1026 11.52 -5.73 26.24
CA LEU A 1026 11.93 -6.30 27.53
C LEU A 1026 12.22 -5.19 28.56
N ASN A 1027 12.89 -4.11 28.12
CA ASN A 1027 13.12 -2.93 28.93
C ASN A 1027 11.81 -2.24 29.31
N GLY A 1028 10.86 -2.18 28.36
CA GLY A 1028 9.52 -1.65 28.58
C GLY A 1028 8.80 -2.40 29.70
N MET A 1029 8.79 -3.74 29.63
CA MET A 1029 8.25 -4.60 30.68
C MET A 1029 8.87 -4.34 32.06
N GLN A 1030 10.18 -4.14 32.17
CA GLN A 1030 10.81 -3.76 33.46
C GLN A 1030 10.36 -2.36 33.90
N SER A 1031 10.38 -1.37 33.00
CA SER A 1031 10.02 0.02 33.31
C SER A 1031 8.54 0.22 33.68
N SER A 1032 7.64 -0.55 33.05
CA SER A 1032 6.22 -0.63 33.37
C SER A 1032 5.95 -1.35 34.70
N GLY A 1033 6.98 -1.89 35.35
CA GLY A 1033 6.85 -2.60 36.61
C GLY A 1033 6.21 -3.97 36.49
N PHE A 1034 6.15 -4.56 35.29
CA PHE A 1034 5.73 -5.95 35.11
C PHE A 1034 6.90 -6.90 35.44
N ASP A 1035 7.36 -6.79 36.67
CA ASP A 1035 8.47 -7.53 37.24
C ASP A 1035 8.21 -7.71 38.73
N ARG A 1036 8.45 -8.90 39.29
CA ARG A 1036 8.16 -9.15 40.70
C ARG A 1036 9.07 -8.38 41.66
N HIS A 1037 10.28 -7.98 41.24
CA HIS A 1037 11.28 -7.28 42.06
C HIS A 1037 11.10 -5.76 42.03
N ILE A 1038 10.50 -5.23 40.96
CA ILE A 1038 10.46 -3.80 40.67
C ILE A 1038 9.01 -3.36 40.36
N LEU A 1039 8.62 -2.23 40.93
CA LEU A 1039 7.37 -1.52 40.69
C LEU A 1039 7.49 -0.56 39.49
N PRO A 1040 6.38 -0.06 38.93
CA PRO A 1040 6.42 0.93 37.85
C PRO A 1040 7.36 2.10 38.19
N GLY A 1041 8.19 2.51 37.22
CA GLY A 1041 9.16 3.58 37.42
C GLY A 1041 10.48 3.18 38.10
N GLY A 1042 10.77 1.89 38.26
CA GLY A 1042 12.08 1.41 38.73
C GLY A 1042 12.22 1.33 40.26
N THR A 1043 11.12 1.50 41.00
CA THR A 1043 11.14 1.46 42.48
C THR A 1043 11.12 0.02 42.97
N THR A 1044 11.89 -0.33 44.01
CA THR A 1044 11.71 -1.63 44.71
C THR A 1044 10.55 -1.55 45.70
N PHE A 1045 9.91 -2.69 45.99
CA PHE A 1045 8.83 -2.74 46.99
C PHE A 1045 9.32 -2.43 48.43
N ASP A 1046 10.64 -2.53 48.66
CA ASP A 1046 11.29 -2.17 49.93
C ASP A 1046 11.49 -0.65 50.10
N ASP A 1047 11.29 0.16 49.05
CA ASP A 1047 11.29 1.63 49.16
C ASP A 1047 9.91 2.14 49.61
N PRO A 1048 9.77 2.62 50.87
CA PRO A 1048 8.47 3.06 51.38
C PRO A 1048 7.94 4.31 50.64
N LYS A 1049 8.83 5.10 50.04
CA LYS A 1049 8.44 6.32 49.33
C LYS A 1049 7.76 5.98 48.01
N GLY A 1050 8.41 5.22 47.14
CA GLY A 1050 7.81 4.86 45.85
C GLY A 1050 6.58 3.97 46.00
N LEU A 1051 6.53 3.09 47.01
CA LEU A 1051 5.31 2.32 47.33
C LEU A 1051 4.13 3.23 47.69
N LYS A 1052 4.37 4.26 48.51
CA LYS A 1052 3.35 5.24 48.89
C LYS A 1052 2.89 6.08 47.70
N GLU A 1053 3.82 6.48 46.83
CA GLU A 1053 3.50 7.24 45.61
C GLU A 1053 2.64 6.39 44.66
N LEU A 1054 3.01 5.13 44.43
CA LEU A 1054 2.23 4.21 43.60
C LEU A 1054 0.84 3.94 44.18
N SER A 1055 0.74 3.69 45.49
CA SER A 1055 -0.55 3.51 46.17
C SER A 1055 -1.45 4.74 46.09
N ALA A 1056 -0.87 5.95 46.05
CA ALA A 1056 -1.64 7.17 45.83
C ALA A 1056 -2.19 7.26 44.40
N VAL A 1057 -1.38 6.90 43.40
CA VAL A 1057 -1.80 6.86 41.98
C VAL A 1057 -2.91 5.84 41.77
N TRP A 1058 -2.77 4.64 42.34
CA TRP A 1058 -3.77 3.57 42.22
C TRP A 1058 -4.98 3.75 43.14
N GLN A 1059 -4.92 4.70 44.07
CA GLN A 1059 -5.92 4.90 45.11
C GLN A 1059 -6.20 3.63 45.93
N ASN A 1060 -5.16 2.82 46.13
CA ASN A 1060 -5.23 1.55 46.86
C ASN A 1060 -3.89 1.26 47.54
N ASP A 1061 -3.93 0.91 48.82
CA ASP A 1061 -2.73 0.49 49.56
C ASP A 1061 -2.39 -0.97 49.20
N ILE A 1062 -1.23 -1.16 48.57
CA ILE A 1062 -0.74 -2.49 48.18
C ILE A 1062 0.39 -2.98 49.09
N SER A 1063 0.73 -2.27 50.17
CA SER A 1063 1.87 -2.62 51.03
C SER A 1063 1.73 -4.02 51.66
N SER A 1064 0.54 -4.35 52.16
CA SER A 1064 0.24 -5.66 52.76
C SER A 1064 0.29 -6.83 51.77
N LEU A 1065 0.30 -6.56 50.46
CA LEU A 1065 0.42 -7.59 49.42
C LEU A 1065 1.75 -8.33 49.55
N PHE A 1066 2.84 -7.60 49.77
CA PHE A 1066 4.19 -8.15 49.75
C PHE A 1066 4.48 -9.04 50.96
N GLU A 1067 3.75 -8.84 52.07
CA GLU A 1067 3.81 -9.72 53.25
C GLU A 1067 3.23 -11.10 52.97
N THR A 1068 2.18 -11.18 52.14
CA THR A 1068 1.42 -12.42 51.91
C THR A 1068 1.82 -13.13 50.63
N SER A 1069 2.17 -12.41 49.56
CA SER A 1069 2.56 -12.98 48.27
C SER A 1069 4.07 -13.19 48.13
N GLY A 1070 4.90 -12.28 48.65
CA GLY A 1070 6.36 -12.40 48.61
C GLY A 1070 6.96 -12.59 47.20
N MET A 1071 8.17 -13.19 47.14
CA MET A 1071 9.01 -13.25 45.93
C MET A 1071 9.29 -14.66 45.39
N ASN A 1072 8.82 -15.70 46.08
CA ASN A 1072 9.23 -17.09 45.87
C ASN A 1072 8.43 -17.83 44.77
N LEU A 1073 8.04 -17.15 43.70
CA LEU A 1073 7.22 -17.72 42.62
C LEU A 1073 7.80 -19.02 42.02
N PRO A 1074 9.11 -19.13 41.69
CA PRO A 1074 9.68 -20.39 41.20
C PRO A 1074 9.51 -21.57 42.17
N ARG A 1075 9.55 -21.30 43.49
CA ARG A 1075 9.28 -22.32 44.50
C ARG A 1075 7.81 -22.70 44.51
N LYS A 1076 6.89 -21.73 44.45
CA LYS A 1076 5.44 -21.99 44.41
C LYS A 1076 5.04 -22.82 43.20
N ILE A 1077 5.63 -22.56 42.04
CA ILE A 1077 5.42 -23.35 40.82
C ILE A 1077 5.92 -24.79 41.00
N ARG A 1078 7.11 -25.00 41.58
CA ARG A 1078 7.65 -26.36 41.83
C ARG A 1078 6.91 -27.14 42.92
N GLU A 1079 6.28 -26.44 43.86
CA GLU A 1079 5.52 -27.03 44.98
C GLU A 1079 4.01 -27.13 44.66
N ASP A 1080 3.60 -26.89 43.41
CA ASP A 1080 2.21 -26.90 42.94
C ASP A 1080 1.27 -26.03 43.79
N LYS A 1081 1.76 -24.86 44.23
CA LYS A 1081 0.97 -23.88 45.02
C LYS A 1081 0.20 -22.90 44.16
N ILE A 1082 0.48 -22.85 42.86
CA ILE A 1082 -0.27 -22.06 41.90
C ILE A 1082 -1.37 -22.96 41.33
N ARG A 1083 -2.63 -22.50 41.41
CA ARG A 1083 -3.83 -23.23 40.98
C ARG A 1083 -4.61 -22.54 39.87
N GLY A 1084 -4.48 -21.21 39.76
CA GLY A 1084 -5.08 -20.43 38.68
C GLY A 1084 -4.04 -19.65 37.89
N ALA A 1085 -4.16 -19.60 36.57
CA ALA A 1085 -3.25 -18.80 35.72
C ALA A 1085 -3.99 -17.98 34.66
N LEU A 1086 -3.55 -16.72 34.50
CA LEU A 1086 -3.94 -15.83 33.42
C LEU A 1086 -2.70 -15.53 32.58
N ILE A 1087 -2.66 -16.00 31.33
CA ILE A 1087 -1.47 -15.96 30.46
C ILE A 1087 -1.76 -15.07 29.25
N PHE A 1088 -1.00 -13.98 29.08
CA PHE A 1088 -1.11 -13.06 27.95
C PHE A 1088 0.05 -13.23 26.95
N GLY A 1089 -0.24 -13.77 25.77
CA GLY A 1089 0.67 -13.82 24.62
C GLY A 1089 1.88 -14.75 24.78
N GLU A 1090 1.79 -15.75 25.66
CA GLU A 1090 2.87 -16.70 25.95
C GLU A 1090 2.40 -18.16 25.79
N ASN A 1091 3.35 -19.04 25.46
CA ASN A 1091 3.09 -20.45 25.22
C ASN A 1091 3.96 -21.37 26.10
N PRO A 1092 3.82 -21.36 27.44
CA PRO A 1092 4.67 -22.16 28.32
C PRO A 1092 4.56 -23.67 28.09
N ALA A 1093 3.42 -24.18 27.63
CA ALA A 1093 3.23 -25.62 27.40
C ALA A 1093 4.13 -26.21 26.29
N VAL A 1094 4.79 -25.37 25.48
CA VAL A 1094 5.79 -25.84 24.50
C VAL A 1094 7.11 -26.23 25.17
N ALA A 1095 7.41 -25.67 26.35
CA ALA A 1095 8.65 -25.90 27.07
C ALA A 1095 8.44 -26.98 28.13
N GLU A 1096 9.12 -28.12 27.97
CA GLU A 1096 8.96 -29.32 28.81
C GLU A 1096 9.02 -29.04 30.32
N GLN A 1097 9.89 -28.10 30.73
CA GLN A 1097 10.06 -27.67 32.12
C GLN A 1097 8.80 -27.04 32.76
N PHE A 1098 7.86 -26.55 31.96
CA PHE A 1098 6.59 -25.96 32.43
C PHE A 1098 5.41 -26.90 32.24
N ASN A 1099 5.58 -28.07 31.62
CA ASN A 1099 4.48 -29.02 31.41
C ASN A 1099 3.82 -29.42 32.73
N ASN A 1100 4.62 -29.70 33.76
CA ASN A 1100 4.07 -30.02 35.09
C ASN A 1100 3.25 -28.86 35.64
N PHE A 1101 3.75 -27.63 35.54
CA PHE A 1101 3.02 -26.44 35.98
C PHE A 1101 1.65 -26.32 35.30
N VAL A 1102 1.61 -26.37 33.97
CA VAL A 1102 0.35 -26.20 33.21
C VAL A 1102 -0.64 -27.34 33.49
N ASN A 1103 -0.15 -28.58 33.68
CA ASN A 1103 -1.00 -29.75 33.97
C ASN A 1103 -1.61 -29.77 35.39
N HIS A 1104 -1.08 -29.00 36.34
CA HIS A 1104 -1.55 -28.98 37.74
C HIS A 1104 -2.39 -27.73 38.08
N LEU A 1105 -2.75 -26.93 37.07
CA LEU A 1105 -3.68 -25.83 37.21
C LEU A 1105 -5.12 -26.36 37.26
N ASP A 1106 -5.91 -25.82 38.18
CA ASP A 1106 -7.34 -26.10 38.30
C ASP A 1106 -8.17 -25.18 37.40
N PHE A 1107 -7.63 -24.01 37.04
CA PHE A 1107 -8.25 -23.08 36.09
C PHE A 1107 -7.21 -22.29 35.29
N LEU A 1108 -7.32 -22.30 33.96
CA LEU A 1108 -6.38 -21.65 33.04
C LEU A 1108 -7.11 -20.74 32.04
N VAL A 1109 -6.74 -19.47 32.04
CA VAL A 1109 -7.17 -18.49 31.04
C VAL A 1109 -5.97 -18.11 30.18
N VAL A 1110 -6.12 -18.24 28.86
CA VAL A 1110 -5.07 -17.90 27.90
C VAL A 1110 -5.58 -16.84 26.94
N ALA A 1111 -4.94 -15.68 26.97
CA ALA A 1111 -5.12 -14.65 25.97
C ALA A 1111 -4.00 -14.76 24.93
N ASP A 1112 -4.31 -15.11 23.68
CA ASP A 1112 -3.33 -15.26 22.60
C ASP A 1112 -3.99 -14.97 21.24
N MET A 1113 -3.22 -14.99 20.16
CA MET A 1113 -3.68 -14.78 18.79
C MET A 1113 -3.87 -16.08 18.01
N PHE A 1114 -3.06 -17.10 18.28
CA PHE A 1114 -2.98 -18.31 17.45
C PHE A 1114 -3.29 -19.57 18.27
N ASN A 1115 -3.64 -20.68 17.63
CA ASN A 1115 -3.90 -21.94 18.34
C ASN A 1115 -2.61 -22.60 18.86
N THR A 1116 -2.12 -22.18 20.02
CA THR A 1116 -0.89 -22.67 20.65
C THR A 1116 -1.10 -23.94 21.47
N GLU A 1117 -0.02 -24.61 21.88
CA GLU A 1117 -0.04 -25.76 22.78
C GLU A 1117 -0.72 -25.41 24.12
N THR A 1118 -0.50 -24.19 24.63
CA THR A 1118 -1.07 -23.73 25.90
C THR A 1118 -2.59 -23.55 25.80
N ILE A 1119 -3.11 -23.09 24.65
CA ILE A 1119 -4.57 -22.95 24.43
C ILE A 1119 -5.29 -24.29 24.50
N LYS A 1120 -4.67 -25.37 24.02
CA LYS A 1120 -5.28 -26.70 24.07
C LYS A 1120 -5.60 -27.15 25.50
N MET A 1121 -4.93 -26.56 26.50
CA MET A 1121 -5.12 -26.81 27.92
C MET A 1121 -6.00 -25.76 28.61
N ALA A 1122 -6.34 -24.65 27.94
CA ALA A 1122 -7.08 -23.55 28.53
C ALA A 1122 -8.55 -23.89 28.81
N ASP A 1123 -9.09 -23.36 29.90
CA ASP A 1123 -10.52 -23.37 30.19
C ASP A 1123 -11.25 -22.21 29.51
N VAL A 1124 -10.57 -21.07 29.40
CA VAL A 1124 -11.04 -19.90 28.66
C VAL A 1124 -9.93 -19.39 27.74
N PHE A 1125 -10.28 -19.15 26.49
CA PHE A 1125 -9.43 -18.47 25.51
C PHE A 1125 -9.99 -17.07 25.21
N LEU A 1126 -9.12 -16.07 25.25
CA LEU A 1126 -9.43 -14.69 24.88
C LEU A 1126 -8.56 -14.28 23.68
N PRO A 1127 -9.14 -13.85 22.54
CA PRO A 1127 -8.35 -13.43 21.40
C PRO A 1127 -7.65 -12.09 21.67
N LEU A 1128 -6.33 -12.03 21.51
CA LEU A 1128 -5.55 -10.79 21.60
C LEU A 1128 -5.53 -9.99 20.30
N SER A 1129 -5.44 -8.66 20.44
CA SER A 1129 -5.04 -7.73 19.38
C SER A 1129 -3.51 -7.76 19.21
N GLY A 1130 -3.03 -7.79 17.97
CA GLY A 1130 -1.59 -7.79 17.68
C GLY A 1130 -0.99 -6.37 17.59
N TYR A 1131 0.33 -6.26 17.36
CA TYR A 1131 1.03 -4.96 17.23
C TYR A 1131 0.57 -4.10 16.03
N LEU A 1132 -0.20 -4.69 15.11
CA LEU A 1132 -0.81 -3.99 13.98
C LEU A 1132 -2.16 -3.34 14.34
N GLU A 1133 -2.75 -3.70 15.47
CA GLU A 1133 -4.10 -3.28 15.90
C GLU A 1133 -4.10 -2.60 17.25
N THR A 1134 -3.00 -2.68 18.00
CA THR A 1134 -2.84 -2.00 19.28
C THR A 1134 -1.99 -0.75 19.12
N GLN A 1135 -2.34 0.27 19.89
CA GLN A 1135 -1.56 1.48 20.04
C GLN A 1135 -0.81 1.47 21.38
N GLY A 1136 0.39 2.01 21.38
CA GLY A 1136 1.17 2.23 22.60
C GLY A 1136 2.66 2.21 22.37
N HIS A 1137 3.41 2.10 23.46
CA HIS A 1137 4.86 2.23 23.41
C HIS A 1137 5.57 0.89 23.54
N LEU A 1138 6.63 0.72 22.75
CA LEU A 1138 7.63 -0.32 22.92
C LEU A 1138 8.98 0.34 23.20
N THR A 1139 9.64 -0.08 24.27
CA THR A 1139 11.00 0.33 24.65
C THR A 1139 12.02 -0.70 24.17
N ASN A 1140 12.92 -0.28 23.30
CA ASN A 1140 13.96 -1.13 22.74
C ASN A 1140 15.13 -1.37 23.73
N TRP A 1141 16.19 -2.04 23.27
CA TRP A 1141 17.40 -2.33 24.06
C TRP A 1141 18.18 -1.09 24.51
N ASP A 1142 18.17 0.01 23.74
CA ASP A 1142 18.90 1.25 24.04
C ASP A 1142 18.08 2.21 24.94
N GLY A 1143 16.91 1.75 25.40
CA GLY A 1143 16.03 2.48 26.31
C GLY A 1143 15.12 3.51 25.62
N LYS A 1144 15.14 3.60 24.28
CA LYS A 1144 14.22 4.48 23.55
C LYS A 1144 12.82 3.86 23.49
N SER A 1145 11.85 4.65 23.94
CA SER A 1145 10.43 4.37 23.81
C SER A 1145 9.93 4.80 22.43
N GLN A 1146 9.25 3.91 21.73
CA GLN A 1146 8.80 4.09 20.34
C GLN A 1146 7.30 3.78 20.25
N PHE A 1147 6.54 4.67 19.62
CA PHE A 1147 5.08 4.55 19.53
C PHE A 1147 4.64 3.69 18.33
N THR A 1148 3.63 2.83 18.53
CA THR A 1148 3.02 1.99 17.49
C THR A 1148 1.66 2.55 17.08
N ASN A 1149 1.41 2.67 15.77
CA ASN A 1149 0.11 3.08 15.24
C ASN A 1149 -0.64 1.89 14.65
N PRO A 1150 -1.92 1.67 15.01
CA PRO A 1150 -2.73 0.60 14.43
C PRO A 1150 -3.10 0.91 12.98
N ILE A 1151 -3.29 -0.12 12.16
CA ILE A 1151 -3.73 0.01 10.76
C ILE A 1151 -5.26 0.03 10.61
N GLY A 1152 -5.98 -0.14 11.71
CA GLY A 1152 -7.44 -0.20 11.75
C GLY A 1152 -7.93 -0.76 13.08
N GLU A 1153 -9.24 -0.96 13.16
CA GLU A 1153 -9.89 -1.55 14.34
C GLU A 1153 -9.47 -3.02 14.57
N PRO A 1154 -9.37 -3.49 15.82
CA PRO A 1154 -9.04 -4.87 16.11
C PRO A 1154 -10.02 -5.88 15.51
N LEU A 1155 -9.51 -6.93 14.85
CA LEU A 1155 -10.36 -7.96 14.22
C LEU A 1155 -11.21 -8.78 15.21
N ASN A 1156 -10.81 -8.81 16.49
CA ASN A 1156 -11.56 -9.42 17.59
C ASN A 1156 -12.61 -8.47 18.22
N GLY A 1157 -12.69 -7.21 17.76
CA GLY A 1157 -13.63 -6.19 18.22
C GLY A 1157 -13.32 -5.61 19.62
N MET A 1158 -12.14 -5.86 20.19
CA MET A 1158 -11.77 -5.36 21.52
C MET A 1158 -10.25 -5.18 21.63
N THR A 1159 -9.81 -3.99 22.07
CA THR A 1159 -8.39 -3.74 22.35
C THR A 1159 -7.92 -4.54 23.56
N ASN A 1160 -6.61 -4.84 23.63
CA ASN A 1160 -6.04 -5.50 24.80
C ASN A 1160 -6.20 -4.66 26.08
N ILE A 1161 -6.11 -3.33 25.96
CA ILE A 1161 -6.31 -2.38 27.07
C ILE A 1161 -7.73 -2.52 27.63
N ASP A 1162 -8.75 -2.48 26.77
CA ASP A 1162 -10.15 -2.66 27.19
C ASP A 1162 -10.38 -4.04 27.82
N MET A 1163 -9.79 -5.08 27.26
CA MET A 1163 -9.87 -6.43 27.80
C MET A 1163 -9.26 -6.50 29.21
N ILE A 1164 -8.07 -5.94 29.44
CA ILE A 1164 -7.40 -5.95 30.75
C ILE A 1164 -8.17 -5.10 31.78
N MET A 1165 -8.74 -3.96 31.38
CA MET A 1165 -9.59 -3.15 32.25
C MET A 1165 -10.88 -3.89 32.63
N LYS A 1166 -11.52 -4.59 31.67
CA LYS A 1166 -12.67 -5.45 31.96
C LYS A 1166 -12.32 -6.60 32.91
N LEU A 1167 -11.19 -7.27 32.70
CA LEU A 1167 -10.71 -8.31 33.62
C LEU A 1167 -10.50 -7.75 35.04
N SER A 1168 -9.95 -6.55 35.17
CA SER A 1168 -9.77 -5.89 36.48
C SER A 1168 -11.10 -5.66 37.20
N LYS A 1169 -12.12 -5.25 36.45
CA LYS A 1169 -13.48 -5.04 36.97
C LYS A 1169 -14.10 -6.32 37.53
N LEU A 1170 -13.84 -7.48 36.91
CA LEU A 1170 -14.31 -8.78 37.41
C LEU A 1170 -13.74 -9.12 38.80
N PHE A 1171 -12.54 -8.64 39.13
CA PHE A 1171 -11.92 -8.79 40.44
C PHE A 1171 -12.34 -7.69 41.44
N GLY A 1172 -13.38 -6.91 41.12
CA GLY A 1172 -13.97 -5.91 42.02
C GLY A 1172 -13.25 -4.56 42.05
N LYS A 1173 -12.35 -4.29 41.09
CA LYS A 1173 -11.65 -3.01 40.95
C LYS A 1173 -11.90 -2.41 39.58
N GLU A 1174 -12.61 -1.29 39.53
CA GLU A 1174 -12.84 -0.56 38.28
C GLU A 1174 -11.65 0.38 38.01
N ILE A 1175 -10.86 0.06 37.00
CA ILE A 1175 -9.79 0.90 36.48
C ILE A 1175 -10.40 1.75 35.36
N HIS A 1176 -10.32 3.07 35.47
CA HIS A 1176 -10.90 3.99 34.49
C HIS A 1176 -9.86 5.02 34.04
N TYR A 1177 -9.64 5.09 32.73
CA TYR A 1177 -8.90 6.16 32.05
C TYR A 1177 -9.80 6.73 30.96
N ASN A 1178 -9.90 8.05 30.86
CA ASN A 1178 -10.74 8.71 29.87
C ASN A 1178 -10.08 8.74 28.48
N LYS A 1179 -8.74 8.74 28.47
CA LYS A 1179 -7.92 8.86 27.27
C LYS A 1179 -6.70 7.97 27.38
N PHE A 1180 -6.19 7.54 26.23
CA PHE A 1180 -4.99 6.69 26.16
C PHE A 1180 -3.78 7.36 26.83
N GLU A 1181 -3.61 8.68 26.69
CA GLU A 1181 -2.47 9.42 27.24
C GLU A 1181 -2.45 9.51 28.78
N GLU A 1182 -3.54 9.13 29.45
CA GLU A 1182 -3.59 9.06 30.92
C GLU A 1182 -2.95 7.76 31.46
N ILE A 1183 -2.84 6.74 30.60
CA ILE A 1183 -2.21 5.44 30.90
C ILE A 1183 -0.70 5.58 30.73
#